data_AF-A0A0D9VNT8-F1
#
_entry.id   AF-A0A0D9VNT8-F1
#
_cell.length_a   1.000
_cell.length_b   1.000
_cell.length_c   1.000
_cell.angle_alpha   90.00
_cell.angle_beta   90.00
_cell.angle_gamma   90.00
#
_symmetry.space_group_name_H-M   'P 1'
#
loop_
_entity.id
_entity.type
_entity.pdbx_description
1 polymer ?
#
loop_
_entity_poly.entity_id
_entity_poly.type
_entity_poly.pdbx_seq_one_letter_code
_entity_poly.pdbx_strand_id
1 'polypeptide(L)'
;MRLVTTWEKSVVSVLCLCTLAVVCAGFPVNDGSLHPNFYAATCPQAETIVRQEVTKAVRTNIGFAAGLIRMHFHDCFVRGCDASVLIESTPDNVAEKDTPINNPSLRGFEVIDAAKSRLESVCPGVVSCADVLAYAARDGVAVTDGPRYEIPGGRRDGTVSLASEVADNIPPPTSTLDQLIDSFTAKGLTQEEMVTLSGAHTVGRAHCTSFADRLYNFSATGAADPSIDLRFLSQLRRACPAAGPDGAVDPGLVVPMEPRTPNGFDMLYYWAVLRNRGLFTSDQALLSSPRTAAQVRQSAYGGYPWKLKFAAAMVKMGQIEVLTGSSGEIRSKRKVAILETRMDMMQEDLSELPNKQRINLKELNKLAAKLSTLSSKVKKFGAPFTMKRSSNRSDLLEPNDDNHAKIDVSSVAQMGNCEIIELQRNVIKEQDDELDKLEKTIESTKHIALTINEELHLHDRLISSGYREIETMEMVVVVGAVVLALSLLCTGGVQAQLQVGFYDQSCPQAEVIVRDEVGKAVSATPGLAAGLVRMHFHDCFVKGCDASVLLDSTANGTTAAEKDAAPNRSLRGFEVVDSAKQRLETACKGVVSCADILAFAARDSVVLAGGSPYRVPAGRRDGNTSVASDALGNLPPPTADVPKLTQVFAKNGLSQDDMVILSGAHTIGVTHCSSFSARLYGYNSSTGQDPSLDAAMATRLSRACPASGGAAAANTVAMDDGSPYAFDTSYYQNLLAGRGVLASDQALTADNATAALVAQNAYNMYLFATKFGQAMVKMGAIGVLTGDRSMEARGSRGMKLRLFVAVMAMAISSRSSQAQLQVGYYDTLCPAAEIIIQEEVSKAVSANPGMAAGLVRLHFHDCFVRGCDASVLVDSASGNTAEKDAPPNTSLRGFDVIDKAKSRLETACFGVVSCADVLAFAARDALALVGGNAYQVPAGRRDGNVSSAQETSGNLPPPSANVAQLNQIFGSKGLTQAEMVALSGAHTIGVSHCSSFSNRLYSSGPNAGQDPTMDPSYVSALTQQCPQQQSSTATAGMVPMDAVTPNAFDTNYYAAIVANRGLLSSDQALLADQTTAAQVVGYTNNPDSFQSDFAAAMVKMGSIGVLTGNAGTIRTNCRVVS
;
A
#
# COMPACT_ATOMS: atom_id res chain seq x y z
N MET A 1 -51.18 -25.98 -55.34
CA MET A 1 -51.26 -26.66 -54.03
C MET A 1 -50.02 -27.53 -53.88
N ARG A 2 -49.40 -27.57 -52.70
CA ARG A 2 -48.05 -28.12 -52.38
C ARG A 2 -46.86 -27.25 -52.86
N LEU A 3 -45.96 -27.00 -51.90
CA LEU A 3 -44.62 -26.40 -51.93
C LEU A 3 -43.84 -27.13 -50.80
N VAL A 4 -42.68 -27.77 -51.02
CA VAL A 4 -41.29 -27.20 -51.00
C VAL A 4 -40.84 -26.85 -49.56
N THR A 5 -39.72 -27.29 -48.96
CA THR A 5 -38.64 -28.32 -49.17
C THR A 5 -38.01 -28.60 -47.76
N THR A 6 -36.90 -29.30 -47.44
CA THR A 6 -35.72 -29.97 -48.07
C THR A 6 -35.52 -31.37 -47.40
N TRP A 7 -34.52 -32.26 -47.57
CA TRP A 7 -33.18 -32.32 -48.23
C TRP A 7 -32.00 -31.75 -47.38
N GLU A 8 -30.77 -32.32 -47.32
CA GLU A 8 -30.20 -33.55 -47.93
C GLU A 8 -28.99 -34.15 -47.14
N LYS A 9 -28.60 -35.40 -47.44
CA LYS A 9 -27.30 -36.10 -47.24
C LYS A 9 -26.85 -36.60 -45.84
N SER A 10 -26.72 -37.93 -45.75
CA SER A 10 -25.78 -38.65 -44.86
C SER A 10 -25.47 -40.05 -45.42
N VAL A 11 -24.34 -40.22 -46.15
CA VAL A 11 -23.67 -41.52 -46.36
C VAL A 11 -22.17 -41.27 -46.61
N VAL A 12 -21.31 -42.07 -45.96
CA VAL A 12 -20.05 -42.70 -46.41
C VAL A 12 -19.09 -42.82 -45.22
N SER A 13 -19.04 -44.02 -44.65
CA SER A 13 -17.96 -44.46 -43.77
C SER A 13 -16.71 -44.81 -44.59
N VAL A 14 -15.59 -45.15 -43.92
CA VAL A 14 -14.29 -45.54 -44.50
C VAL A 14 -13.40 -44.35 -44.91
N LEU A 15 -12.88 -43.61 -43.92
CA LEU A 15 -11.50 -43.05 -43.91
C LEU A 15 -11.09 -42.37 -42.57
N CYS A 16 -11.52 -42.89 -41.41
CA CYS A 16 -11.19 -42.31 -40.10
C CYS A 16 -10.88 -43.38 -39.05
N LEU A 17 -9.77 -44.11 -39.22
CA LEU A 17 -9.36 -45.21 -38.33
C LEU A 17 -7.84 -45.29 -38.10
N CYS A 18 -7.10 -44.21 -38.39
CA CYS A 18 -5.64 -44.13 -38.22
C CYS A 18 -5.17 -42.85 -37.48
N THR A 19 -6.09 -42.08 -36.90
CA THR A 19 -5.84 -40.75 -36.32
C THR A 19 -6.35 -40.60 -34.89
N LEU A 20 -6.43 -41.70 -34.14
CA LEU A 20 -6.89 -41.71 -32.73
C LEU A 20 -5.92 -42.43 -31.76
N ALA A 21 -4.63 -42.50 -32.11
CA ALA A 21 -3.60 -43.23 -31.34
C ALA A 21 -2.32 -42.43 -31.04
N VAL A 22 -2.29 -41.12 -31.35
CA VAL A 22 -1.10 -40.24 -31.15
C VAL A 22 -1.50 -38.90 -30.53
N VAL A 23 -2.46 -38.91 -29.59
CA VAL A 23 -2.81 -37.75 -28.73
C VAL A 23 -2.82 -38.18 -27.25
N CYS A 24 -1.89 -39.09 -26.89
CA CYS A 24 -1.70 -39.62 -25.54
C CYS A 24 -0.26 -39.43 -25.03
N ALA A 25 0.42 -38.38 -25.51
CA ALA A 25 1.73 -37.95 -25.02
C ALA A 25 1.78 -36.42 -25.05
N GLY A 26 2.08 -35.77 -23.92
CA GLY A 26 2.29 -34.32 -23.87
C GLY A 26 1.12 -33.46 -23.38
N PHE A 27 0.09 -34.01 -22.73
CA PHE A 27 -0.54 -33.23 -21.65
C PHE A 27 0.50 -33.14 -20.52
N PRO A 28 0.85 -31.94 -20.01
CA PRO A 28 1.64 -31.87 -18.80
C PRO A 28 0.80 -32.48 -17.67
N VAL A 29 1.34 -33.54 -17.05
CA VAL A 29 0.87 -33.93 -15.72
C VAL A 29 1.18 -32.73 -14.82
N ASN A 30 0.17 -32.19 -14.14
CA ASN A 30 0.42 -31.20 -13.10
C ASN A 30 1.26 -31.88 -12.03
N ASP A 31 2.54 -31.52 -11.99
CA ASP A 31 3.43 -31.87 -10.89
C ASP A 31 2.84 -31.30 -9.58
N GLY A 32 3.13 -31.93 -8.45
CA GLY A 32 2.48 -31.66 -7.16
C GLY A 32 2.83 -30.31 -6.52
N SER A 33 3.44 -29.39 -7.26
CA SER A 33 3.93 -28.10 -6.79
C SER A 33 2.84 -27.04 -6.72
N LEU A 34 2.81 -26.28 -5.62
CA LEU A 34 1.99 -25.07 -5.51
C LEU A 34 2.49 -23.99 -6.48
N HIS A 35 1.59 -23.27 -7.14
CA HIS A 35 1.96 -22.10 -7.96
C HIS A 35 0.88 -21.01 -7.98
N PRO A 36 1.23 -19.73 -8.23
CA PRO A 36 0.25 -18.67 -8.48
C PRO A 36 -0.66 -19.03 -9.67
N ASN A 37 -1.92 -18.59 -9.66
CA ASN A 37 -2.91 -18.90 -10.69
C ASN A 37 -3.21 -20.41 -10.89
N PHE A 38 -3.00 -21.27 -9.87
CA PHE A 38 -3.24 -22.73 -9.94
C PHE A 38 -4.61 -23.09 -10.55
N TYR A 39 -5.65 -22.34 -10.18
CA TYR A 39 -7.02 -22.57 -10.63
C TYR A 39 -7.39 -21.91 -11.96
N ALA A 40 -6.48 -21.18 -12.63
CA ALA A 40 -6.82 -20.40 -13.83
C ALA A 40 -7.32 -21.24 -15.03
N ALA A 41 -7.03 -22.54 -15.07
CA ALA A 41 -7.55 -23.47 -16.09
C ALA A 41 -8.76 -24.31 -15.61
N THR A 42 -8.93 -24.51 -14.31
CA THR A 42 -9.87 -25.50 -13.72
C THR A 42 -11.02 -24.87 -12.95
N CYS A 43 -10.80 -23.71 -12.32
CA CYS A 43 -11.83 -22.84 -11.77
C CYS A 43 -11.39 -21.36 -11.90
N PRO A 44 -11.51 -20.74 -13.09
CA PRO A 44 -10.95 -19.41 -13.36
C PRO A 44 -11.51 -18.28 -12.48
N GLN A 45 -12.66 -18.51 -11.83
CA GLN A 45 -13.27 -17.55 -10.91
C GLN A 45 -12.84 -17.72 -9.45
N ALA A 46 -12.06 -18.76 -9.10
CA ALA A 46 -11.85 -19.20 -7.72
C ALA A 46 -11.44 -18.06 -6.77
N GLU A 47 -10.31 -17.43 -7.05
CA GLU A 47 -9.76 -16.36 -6.23
C GLU A 47 -10.64 -15.09 -6.21
N THR A 48 -11.43 -14.87 -7.28
CA THR A 48 -12.38 -13.76 -7.33
C THR A 48 -13.64 -14.02 -6.51
N ILE A 49 -14.06 -15.28 -6.37
CA ILE A 49 -15.15 -15.68 -5.48
C ILE A 49 -14.72 -15.51 -4.01
N VAL A 50 -13.55 -16.04 -3.62
CA VAL A 50 -13.03 -15.88 -2.23
C VAL A 50 -12.91 -14.40 -1.87
N ARG A 51 -12.24 -13.61 -2.73
CA ARG A 51 -12.09 -12.16 -2.55
C ARG A 51 -13.41 -11.42 -2.42
N GLN A 52 -14.46 -11.85 -3.13
CA GLN A 52 -15.80 -11.25 -3.04
C GLN A 52 -16.49 -11.55 -1.71
N GLU A 53 -16.47 -12.80 -1.23
CA GLU A 53 -17.08 -13.12 0.08
C GLU A 53 -16.31 -12.51 1.25
N VAL A 54 -14.98 -12.46 1.18
CA VAL A 54 -14.15 -11.73 2.16
C VAL A 54 -14.48 -10.24 2.13
N THR A 55 -14.59 -9.63 0.94
CA THR A 55 -14.97 -8.21 0.81
C THR A 55 -16.41 -7.96 1.31
N LYS A 56 -17.35 -8.89 1.14
CA LYS A 56 -18.69 -8.82 1.73
C LYS A 56 -18.59 -8.82 3.25
N ALA A 57 -17.98 -9.85 3.83
CA ALA A 57 -17.90 -10.04 5.28
C ALA A 57 -17.16 -8.88 5.98
N VAL A 58 -15.99 -8.48 5.48
CA VAL A 58 -15.16 -7.41 6.07
C VAL A 58 -15.84 -6.04 6.01
N ARG A 59 -16.79 -5.81 5.08
CA ARG A 59 -17.64 -4.60 5.09
C ARG A 59 -18.70 -4.63 6.18
N THR A 60 -19.30 -5.79 6.47
CA THR A 60 -20.28 -5.95 7.55
C THR A 60 -19.61 -5.94 8.93
N ASN A 61 -18.44 -6.57 9.07
CA ASN A 61 -17.62 -6.54 10.26
C ASN A 61 -16.13 -6.63 9.91
N ILE A 62 -15.43 -5.49 9.99
CA ILE A 62 -14.00 -5.37 9.67
C ILE A 62 -13.09 -6.27 10.53
N GLY A 63 -13.59 -6.72 11.69
CA GLY A 63 -12.92 -7.70 12.53
C GLY A 63 -12.70 -9.08 11.88
N PHE A 64 -13.39 -9.40 10.77
CA PHE A 64 -13.14 -10.63 10.01
C PHE A 64 -11.78 -10.63 9.31
N ALA A 65 -11.23 -9.49 8.90
CA ALA A 65 -9.92 -9.44 8.25
C ALA A 65 -8.82 -10.00 9.15
N ALA A 66 -8.74 -9.49 10.39
CA ALA A 66 -7.83 -10.00 11.42
C ALA A 66 -8.15 -11.46 11.83
N GLY A 67 -9.44 -11.85 11.82
CA GLY A 67 -9.87 -13.22 12.09
C GLY A 67 -9.32 -14.23 11.08
N LEU A 68 -9.43 -13.93 9.78
CA LEU A 68 -8.94 -14.76 8.69
C LEU A 68 -7.40 -14.85 8.65
N ILE A 69 -6.71 -13.75 8.90
CA ILE A 69 -5.23 -13.72 9.03
C ILE A 69 -4.80 -14.65 10.18
N ARG A 70 -5.45 -14.52 11.35
CA ARG A 70 -5.18 -15.38 12.50
C ARG A 70 -5.51 -16.84 12.23
N MET A 71 -6.64 -17.14 11.58
CA MET A 71 -7.05 -18.50 11.24
C MET A 71 -6.04 -19.19 10.33
N HIS A 72 -5.48 -18.50 9.33
CA HIS A 72 -4.44 -19.08 8.48
C HIS A 72 -3.12 -19.33 9.23
N PHE A 73 -2.72 -18.45 10.17
CA PHE A 73 -1.59 -18.70 11.06
C PHE A 73 -1.83 -19.94 11.95
N HIS A 74 -3.00 -20.01 12.60
CA HIS A 74 -3.34 -21.09 13.52
C HIS A 74 -3.43 -22.46 12.81
N ASP A 75 -3.94 -22.50 11.59
CA ASP A 75 -3.92 -23.70 10.73
C ASP A 75 -2.49 -24.14 10.43
N CYS A 76 -1.71 -23.25 9.78
CA CYS A 76 -0.34 -23.53 9.34
C CYS A 76 0.61 -23.99 10.45
N PHE A 77 0.41 -23.58 11.70
CA PHE A 77 1.32 -23.92 12.79
C PHE A 77 1.05 -25.30 13.42
N VAL A 78 -0.18 -25.83 13.44
CA VAL A 78 -0.44 -27.13 14.11
C VAL A 78 -0.03 -28.31 13.23
N ARG A 79 -0.69 -28.50 12.07
CA ARG A 79 -0.45 -29.64 11.15
C ARG A 79 0.10 -29.24 9.77
N GLY A 80 0.31 -27.94 9.55
CA GLY A 80 0.57 -27.38 8.23
C GLY A 80 -0.66 -26.69 7.67
N CYS A 81 -0.49 -26.01 6.53
CA CYS A 81 -1.57 -25.23 5.92
C CYS A 81 -2.52 -26.15 5.13
N ASP A 82 -3.24 -27.04 5.82
CA ASP A 82 -4.10 -28.07 5.23
C ASP A 82 -5.59 -27.92 5.59
N ALA A 83 -5.99 -26.80 6.20
CA ALA A 83 -7.34 -26.55 6.71
C ALA A 83 -7.79 -27.53 7.82
N SER A 84 -6.89 -28.20 8.56
CA SER A 84 -7.23 -29.01 9.73
C SER A 84 -8.05 -28.22 10.76
N VAL A 85 -7.78 -26.92 10.93
CA VAL A 85 -8.55 -26.05 11.84
C VAL A 85 -10.03 -25.89 11.44
N LEU A 86 -10.38 -26.27 10.20
CA LEU A 86 -11.74 -26.28 9.65
C LEU A 86 -12.42 -27.66 9.73
N ILE A 87 -11.98 -28.53 10.64
CA ILE A 87 -12.61 -29.84 10.92
C ILE A 87 -13.50 -29.73 12.17
N GLU A 88 -14.63 -30.45 12.15
CA GLU A 88 -15.58 -30.50 13.26
C GLU A 88 -15.17 -31.54 14.31
N SER A 89 -15.40 -31.24 15.60
CA SER A 89 -15.30 -32.24 16.67
C SER A 89 -16.28 -33.41 16.45
N THR A 90 -15.89 -34.59 16.92
CA THR A 90 -16.70 -35.82 16.91
C THR A 90 -16.85 -36.35 18.35
N PRO A 91 -17.73 -37.32 18.63
CA PRO A 91 -17.90 -37.87 19.98
C PRO A 91 -16.62 -38.46 20.59
N ASP A 92 -15.69 -38.92 19.74
CA ASP A 92 -14.43 -39.56 20.13
C ASP A 92 -13.20 -38.66 19.95
N ASN A 93 -13.35 -37.44 19.41
CA ASN A 93 -12.25 -36.51 19.14
C ASN A 93 -12.66 -35.03 19.20
N VAL A 94 -11.92 -34.23 19.98
CA VAL A 94 -12.07 -32.76 19.99
C VAL A 94 -11.12 -32.15 18.95
N ALA A 95 -11.64 -31.34 18.04
CA ALA A 95 -10.89 -30.65 16.99
C ALA A 95 -10.16 -29.40 17.52
N GLU A 96 -9.17 -28.92 16.78
CA GLU A 96 -8.32 -27.78 17.16
C GLU A 96 -9.13 -26.52 17.45
N LYS A 97 -10.15 -26.23 16.64
CA LYS A 97 -10.97 -25.02 16.76
C LYS A 97 -11.73 -24.91 18.08
N ASP A 98 -12.01 -26.03 18.74
CA ASP A 98 -12.80 -26.11 19.97
C ASP A 98 -11.92 -26.01 21.24
N THR A 99 -10.60 -25.85 21.09
CA THR A 99 -9.69 -25.59 22.21
C THR A 99 -9.87 -24.20 22.83
N PRO A 100 -9.55 -23.98 24.12
CA PRO A 100 -9.59 -22.64 24.74
C PRO A 100 -8.64 -21.59 24.12
N ILE A 101 -7.69 -22.02 23.27
CA ILE A 101 -6.82 -21.12 22.49
C ILE A 101 -7.59 -20.54 21.29
N ASN A 102 -8.51 -21.31 20.71
CA ASN A 102 -9.24 -20.97 19.50
C ASN A 102 -10.69 -20.54 19.78
N ASN A 103 -11.43 -21.24 20.63
CA ASN A 103 -12.81 -20.90 21.02
C ASN A 103 -12.82 -19.96 22.25
N PRO A 104 -13.50 -18.80 22.24
CA PRO A 104 -14.36 -18.22 21.20
C PRO A 104 -13.65 -17.15 20.32
N SER A 105 -12.31 -17.06 20.39
CA SER A 105 -11.54 -15.93 19.86
C SER A 105 -11.21 -16.02 18.36
N LEU A 106 -11.35 -17.21 17.75
CA LEU A 106 -11.09 -17.48 16.33
C LEU A 106 -12.41 -17.41 15.55
N ARG A 107 -12.43 -16.67 14.44
CA ARG A 107 -13.65 -16.31 13.69
C ARG A 107 -13.36 -16.10 12.21
N GLY A 108 -14.39 -16.15 11.37
CA GLY A 108 -14.27 -16.14 9.92
C GLY A 108 -14.57 -17.49 9.27
N PHE A 109 -14.93 -18.52 10.05
CA PHE A 109 -15.38 -19.82 9.56
C PHE A 109 -16.57 -19.68 8.61
N GLU A 110 -17.50 -18.79 8.93
CA GLU A 110 -18.67 -18.44 8.12
C GLU A 110 -18.28 -17.80 6.77
N VAL A 111 -17.14 -17.10 6.71
CA VAL A 111 -16.63 -16.46 5.48
C VAL A 111 -15.96 -17.50 4.58
N ILE A 112 -15.20 -18.42 5.17
CA ILE A 112 -14.64 -19.58 4.47
C ILE A 112 -15.77 -20.47 3.92
N ASP A 113 -16.83 -20.69 4.70
CA ASP A 113 -18.00 -21.49 4.31
C ASP A 113 -18.80 -20.84 3.18
N ALA A 114 -19.05 -19.53 3.24
CA ALA A 114 -19.69 -18.79 2.15
C ALA A 114 -18.88 -18.89 0.85
N ALA A 115 -17.57 -18.64 0.91
CA ALA A 115 -16.66 -18.77 -0.22
C ALA A 115 -16.65 -20.20 -0.78
N LYS A 116 -16.50 -21.21 0.08
CA LYS A 116 -16.48 -22.63 -0.30
C LYS A 116 -17.82 -23.09 -0.88
N SER A 117 -18.96 -22.67 -0.33
CA SER A 117 -20.29 -22.96 -0.88
C SER A 117 -20.43 -22.46 -2.32
N ARG A 118 -20.03 -21.20 -2.54
CA ARG A 118 -20.11 -20.54 -3.83
C ARG A 118 -19.14 -21.16 -4.84
N LEU A 119 -17.94 -21.58 -4.42
CA LEU A 119 -17.02 -22.38 -5.23
C LEU A 119 -17.62 -23.74 -5.61
N GLU A 120 -18.22 -24.47 -4.68
CA GLU A 120 -18.94 -25.73 -4.93
C GLU A 120 -20.21 -25.56 -5.79
N SER A 121 -20.62 -24.33 -6.11
CA SER A 121 -21.67 -24.04 -7.10
C SER A 121 -21.13 -23.80 -8.52
N VAL A 122 -19.86 -23.40 -8.65
CA VAL A 122 -19.21 -22.98 -9.91
C VAL A 122 -18.24 -24.04 -10.43
N CYS A 123 -17.48 -24.66 -9.55
CA CYS A 123 -16.46 -25.66 -9.84
C CYS A 123 -16.44 -26.76 -8.76
N PRO A 124 -17.45 -27.65 -8.73
CA PRO A 124 -17.63 -28.64 -7.67
C PRO A 124 -16.42 -29.56 -7.50
N GLY A 125 -15.93 -29.70 -6.26
CA GLY A 125 -14.79 -30.55 -5.93
C GLY A 125 -13.44 -30.13 -6.53
N VAL A 126 -13.27 -28.87 -6.97
CA VAL A 126 -12.02 -28.38 -7.59
C VAL A 126 -11.09 -27.68 -6.60
N VAL A 127 -11.61 -26.82 -5.72
CA VAL A 127 -10.82 -25.94 -4.84
C VAL A 127 -10.83 -26.46 -3.40
N SER A 128 -9.68 -26.61 -2.76
CA SER A 128 -9.56 -27.06 -1.36
C SER A 128 -9.99 -25.98 -0.36
N CYS A 129 -10.44 -26.36 0.83
CA CYS A 129 -10.65 -25.42 1.93
C CYS A 129 -9.33 -24.75 2.36
N ALA A 130 -8.21 -25.48 2.30
CA ALA A 130 -6.86 -24.97 2.56
C ALA A 130 -6.50 -23.78 1.65
N ASP A 131 -6.77 -23.87 0.34
CA ASP A 131 -6.56 -22.74 -0.56
C ASP A 131 -7.56 -21.61 -0.32
N VAL A 132 -8.83 -21.90 0.00
CA VAL A 132 -9.81 -20.85 0.38
C VAL A 132 -9.34 -20.06 1.60
N LEU A 133 -8.79 -20.71 2.62
CA LEU A 133 -8.24 -20.05 3.81
C LEU A 133 -7.01 -19.19 3.48
N ALA A 134 -6.07 -19.73 2.69
CA ALA A 134 -4.88 -19.01 2.25
C ALA A 134 -5.23 -17.74 1.43
N TYR A 135 -6.16 -17.87 0.46
CA TYR A 135 -6.68 -16.74 -0.31
C TYR A 135 -7.44 -15.75 0.58
N ALA A 136 -8.24 -16.22 1.53
CA ALA A 136 -9.03 -15.36 2.40
C ALA A 136 -8.18 -14.54 3.37
N ALA A 137 -7.07 -15.10 3.88
CA ALA A 137 -6.09 -14.36 4.67
C ALA A 137 -5.39 -13.28 3.83
N ARG A 138 -4.94 -13.59 2.60
CA ARG A 138 -4.42 -12.59 1.65
C ARG A 138 -5.40 -11.46 1.43
N ASP A 139 -6.65 -11.79 1.13
CA ASP A 139 -7.66 -10.79 0.79
C ASP A 139 -8.09 -9.97 2.03
N GLY A 140 -8.04 -10.56 3.23
CA GLY A 140 -8.19 -9.83 4.51
C GLY A 140 -7.09 -8.79 4.74
N VAL A 141 -5.82 -9.13 4.46
CA VAL A 141 -4.69 -8.17 4.47
C VAL A 141 -4.94 -7.07 3.43
N ALA A 142 -5.31 -7.44 2.21
CA ALA A 142 -5.50 -6.48 1.10
C ALA A 142 -6.68 -5.52 1.26
N VAL A 143 -7.71 -5.89 2.04
CA VAL A 143 -8.88 -5.03 2.35
C VAL A 143 -8.63 -4.12 3.55
N THR A 144 -7.60 -4.38 4.37
CA THR A 144 -7.18 -3.52 5.50
C THR A 144 -5.99 -2.62 5.16
N ASP A 145 -5.84 -2.20 3.90
CA ASP A 145 -4.71 -1.41 3.36
C ASP A 145 -3.33 -2.10 3.47
N GLY A 146 -3.30 -3.42 3.64
CA GLY A 146 -2.08 -4.22 3.67
C GLY A 146 -1.49 -4.50 2.28
N PRO A 147 -0.32 -5.16 2.22
CA PRO A 147 0.29 -5.55 0.95
C PRO A 147 -0.64 -6.48 0.15
N ARG A 148 -0.69 -6.27 -1.16
CA ARG A 148 -1.21 -7.26 -2.11
C ARG A 148 -0.07 -8.16 -2.56
N TYR A 149 -0.29 -9.47 -2.54
CA TYR A 149 0.71 -10.48 -2.89
C TYR A 149 0.02 -11.71 -3.47
N GLU A 150 0.66 -12.36 -4.44
CA GLU A 150 0.15 -13.63 -4.95
C GLU A 150 0.51 -14.75 -3.98
N ILE A 151 -0.49 -15.56 -3.60
CA ILE A 151 -0.28 -16.76 -2.78
C ILE A 151 -0.45 -17.99 -3.68
N PRO A 152 0.57 -18.87 -3.77
CA PRO A 152 0.47 -20.10 -4.56
C PRO A 152 -0.73 -20.95 -4.12
N GLY A 153 -1.49 -21.49 -5.08
CA GLY A 153 -2.58 -22.44 -4.85
C GLY A 153 -2.18 -23.87 -5.22
N GLY A 154 -3.03 -24.85 -4.91
CA GLY A 154 -2.84 -26.27 -5.16
C GLY A 154 -2.82 -27.15 -3.90
N ARG A 155 -3.16 -26.59 -2.73
CA ARG A 155 -3.19 -27.33 -1.45
C ARG A 155 -4.27 -28.40 -1.48
N ARG A 156 -4.09 -29.42 -0.64
CA ARG A 156 -5.09 -30.44 -0.31
C ARG A 156 -5.53 -30.26 1.12
N ASP A 157 -6.77 -30.67 1.36
CA ASP A 157 -7.37 -30.64 2.69
C ASP A 157 -6.87 -31.81 3.53
N GLY A 158 -6.50 -31.50 4.77
CA GLY A 158 -6.24 -32.45 5.84
C GLY A 158 -7.49 -33.19 6.30
N THR A 159 -7.27 -34.33 6.94
CA THR A 159 -8.29 -35.28 7.41
C THR A 159 -8.24 -35.53 8.93
N VAL A 160 -7.32 -34.87 9.63
CA VAL A 160 -7.06 -35.03 11.08
C VAL A 160 -6.94 -33.64 11.71
N SER A 161 -7.64 -33.43 12.82
CA SER A 161 -7.53 -32.22 13.66
C SER A 161 -7.64 -32.64 15.12
N LEU A 162 -6.66 -32.29 15.95
CA LEU A 162 -6.55 -32.75 17.34
C LEU A 162 -6.32 -31.59 18.31
N ALA A 163 -7.26 -31.38 19.23
CA ALA A 163 -7.19 -30.38 20.29
C ALA A 163 -5.91 -30.49 21.15
N SER A 164 -5.35 -31.69 21.29
CA SER A 164 -4.13 -31.95 22.05
C SER A 164 -2.86 -31.33 21.44
N GLU A 165 -2.85 -31.03 20.13
CA GLU A 165 -1.64 -30.56 19.43
C GLU A 165 -1.52 -29.03 19.40
N VAL A 166 -2.62 -28.30 19.68
CA VAL A 166 -2.65 -26.82 19.59
C VAL A 166 -1.71 -26.16 20.60
N ALA A 167 -1.67 -26.66 21.84
CA ALA A 167 -0.90 -26.05 22.93
C ALA A 167 0.62 -26.20 22.76
N ASP A 168 1.08 -27.24 22.07
CA ASP A 168 2.50 -27.51 21.82
C ASP A 168 3.02 -26.77 20.56
N ASN A 169 2.13 -26.33 19.66
CA ASN A 169 2.49 -25.72 18.38
C ASN A 169 2.21 -24.22 18.27
N ILE A 170 1.18 -23.69 18.96
CA ILE A 170 0.83 -22.25 18.91
C ILE A 170 1.59 -21.47 20.01
N PRO A 171 2.41 -20.46 19.67
CA PRO A 171 3.06 -19.63 20.69
C PRO A 171 2.04 -18.89 21.59
N PRO A 172 2.08 -19.06 22.92
CA PRO A 172 1.23 -18.30 23.82
C PRO A 172 1.65 -16.81 23.87
N PRO A 173 0.72 -15.88 24.20
CA PRO A 173 1.02 -14.44 24.33
C PRO A 173 1.99 -14.11 25.48
N THR A 174 2.31 -15.09 26.33
CA THR A 174 3.30 -15.03 27.41
C THR A 174 4.72 -15.43 26.99
N SER A 175 4.92 -15.88 25.73
CA SER A 175 6.20 -16.43 25.25
C SER A 175 7.38 -15.46 25.43
N THR A 176 8.54 -16.01 25.81
CA THR A 176 9.84 -15.32 25.75
C THR A 176 10.34 -15.23 24.29
N LEU A 177 11.36 -14.40 24.05
CA LEU A 177 11.93 -14.29 22.71
C LEU A 177 12.53 -15.62 22.21
N ASP A 178 13.21 -16.38 23.07
CA ASP A 178 13.80 -17.66 22.67
C ASP A 178 12.70 -18.67 22.30
N GLN A 179 11.59 -18.72 23.03
CA GLN A 179 10.43 -19.56 22.70
C GLN A 179 9.78 -19.17 21.36
N LEU A 180 9.71 -17.88 21.04
CA LEU A 180 9.25 -17.40 19.73
C LEU A 180 10.23 -17.81 18.61
N ILE A 181 11.54 -17.73 18.85
CA ILE A 181 12.56 -18.16 17.89
C ILE A 181 12.44 -19.67 17.64
N ASP A 182 12.37 -20.49 18.69
CA ASP A 182 12.31 -21.95 18.59
C ASP A 182 11.05 -22.41 17.85
N SER A 183 9.87 -21.88 18.20
CA SER A 183 8.60 -22.25 17.55
C SER A 183 8.56 -21.89 16.05
N PHE A 184 8.98 -20.68 15.68
CA PHE A 184 9.04 -20.29 14.27
C PHE A 184 10.12 -21.08 13.51
N THR A 185 11.27 -21.37 14.15
CA THR A 185 12.35 -22.17 13.56
C THR A 185 11.91 -23.62 13.32
N ALA A 186 11.12 -24.20 14.23
CA ALA A 186 10.54 -25.54 14.06
C ALA A 186 9.64 -25.64 12.81
N LYS A 187 8.97 -24.54 12.44
CA LYS A 187 8.16 -24.40 11.23
C LYS A 187 8.93 -23.80 10.04
N GLY A 188 10.27 -23.81 10.07
CA GLY A 188 11.14 -23.38 8.97
C GLY A 188 11.20 -21.86 8.72
N LEU A 189 10.61 -21.05 9.60
CA LEU A 189 10.65 -19.59 9.55
C LEU A 189 11.85 -19.06 10.34
N THR A 190 12.49 -18.04 9.80
CA THR A 190 13.65 -17.38 10.42
C THR A 190 13.21 -16.37 11.49
N GLN A 191 14.14 -15.99 12.36
CA GLN A 191 13.97 -14.88 13.32
C GLN A 191 13.46 -13.59 12.65
N GLU A 192 13.84 -13.32 11.39
CA GLU A 192 13.39 -12.12 10.67
C GLU A 192 11.94 -12.24 10.18
N GLU A 193 11.57 -13.40 9.65
CA GLU A 193 10.20 -13.70 9.24
C GLU A 193 9.26 -13.73 10.46
N MET A 194 9.74 -14.22 11.61
CA MET A 194 9.03 -14.16 12.89
C MET A 194 8.72 -12.72 13.32
N VAL A 195 9.74 -11.85 13.43
CA VAL A 195 9.53 -10.42 13.76
C VAL A 195 8.64 -9.72 12.73
N THR A 196 8.81 -10.06 11.45
CA THR A 196 8.02 -9.50 10.33
C THR A 196 6.54 -9.88 10.43
N LEU A 197 6.24 -11.14 10.74
CA LEU A 197 4.88 -11.68 10.90
C LEU A 197 4.20 -11.18 12.17
N SER A 198 4.95 -10.87 13.24
CA SER A 198 4.40 -10.18 14.42
C SER A 198 3.70 -8.86 14.06
N GLY A 199 4.11 -8.20 12.95
CA GLY A 199 3.41 -7.04 12.40
C GLY A 199 1.93 -7.26 12.03
N ALA A 200 1.45 -8.50 11.93
CA ALA A 200 0.02 -8.79 11.80
C ALA A 200 -0.79 -8.27 13.01
N HIS A 201 -0.17 -8.14 14.19
CA HIS A 201 -0.76 -7.54 15.39
C HIS A 201 -0.98 -6.01 15.26
N THR A 202 -0.83 -5.40 14.09
CA THR A 202 -1.35 -4.04 13.85
C THR A 202 -2.86 -4.01 13.65
N VAL A 203 -3.50 -5.11 13.21
CA VAL A 203 -4.95 -5.18 12.99
C VAL A 203 -5.67 -6.02 14.05
N GLY A 204 -6.91 -5.63 14.36
CA GLY A 204 -7.83 -6.42 15.16
C GLY A 204 -7.77 -6.14 16.66
N ARG A 205 -8.17 -7.14 17.45
CA ARG A 205 -8.43 -7.04 18.89
C ARG A 205 -8.06 -8.34 19.60
N ALA A 206 -7.57 -8.23 20.84
CA ALA A 206 -7.38 -9.37 21.73
C ALA A 206 -8.36 -9.31 22.91
N HIS A 207 -8.70 -10.49 23.45
CA HIS A 207 -9.45 -10.61 24.70
C HIS A 207 -8.55 -10.24 25.88
N CYS A 208 -9.12 -9.58 26.90
CA CYS A 208 -8.41 -9.18 28.10
C CYS A 208 -7.71 -10.35 28.81
N THR A 209 -8.31 -11.54 28.75
CA THR A 209 -7.76 -12.79 29.30
C THR A 209 -6.41 -13.19 28.68
N SER A 210 -6.13 -12.80 27.42
CA SER A 210 -4.86 -13.11 26.74
C SER A 210 -3.66 -12.31 27.27
N PHE A 211 -3.86 -11.28 28.10
CA PHE A 211 -2.79 -10.46 28.66
C PHE A 211 -3.04 -9.99 30.11
N ALA A 212 -4.04 -10.55 30.80
CA ALA A 212 -4.41 -10.16 32.17
C ALA A 212 -3.24 -10.28 33.16
N ASP A 213 -2.48 -11.38 33.10
CA ASP A 213 -1.26 -11.57 33.91
C ASP A 213 -0.27 -10.41 33.73
N ARG A 214 -0.11 -9.92 32.50
CA ARG A 214 0.80 -8.80 32.21
C ARG A 214 0.36 -7.49 32.88
N LEU A 215 -0.94 -7.32 33.14
CA LEU A 215 -1.49 -6.17 33.85
C LEU A 215 -1.51 -6.32 35.37
N TYR A 216 -1.59 -7.54 35.90
CA TYR A 216 -1.96 -7.79 37.30
C TYR A 216 -1.09 -8.81 38.07
N ASN A 217 -0.47 -9.78 37.39
CA ASN A 217 0.23 -10.89 38.02
C ASN A 217 1.48 -11.35 37.25
N PHE A 218 2.25 -10.41 36.71
CA PHE A 218 3.37 -10.71 35.81
C PHE A 218 4.43 -11.55 36.52
N SER A 219 4.84 -12.65 35.91
CA SER A 219 5.74 -13.65 36.52
C SER A 219 5.28 -14.14 37.92
N ALA A 220 3.95 -14.22 38.15
CA ALA A 220 3.33 -14.61 39.41
C ALA A 220 3.67 -13.70 40.62
N THR A 221 3.95 -12.42 40.38
CA THR A 221 4.38 -11.45 41.41
C THR A 221 3.25 -10.66 42.07
N GLY A 222 2.01 -10.73 41.56
CA GLY A 222 0.93 -9.80 41.93
C GLY A 222 1.16 -8.35 41.47
N ALA A 223 2.09 -8.11 40.54
CA ALA A 223 2.39 -6.81 39.96
C ALA A 223 2.18 -6.80 38.43
N ALA A 224 2.22 -5.61 37.82
CA ALA A 224 2.26 -5.47 36.36
C ALA A 224 3.69 -5.76 35.82
N ASP A 225 3.76 -6.07 34.53
CA ASP A 225 5.03 -6.14 33.78
C ASP A 225 5.83 -4.83 33.94
N PRO A 226 7.06 -4.86 34.48
CA PRO A 226 7.85 -3.66 34.73
C PRO A 226 8.34 -2.98 33.44
N SER A 227 8.21 -3.62 32.26
CA SER A 227 8.57 -3.01 30.98
C SER A 227 7.52 -2.02 30.48
N ILE A 228 6.24 -2.20 30.81
CA ILE A 228 5.12 -1.50 30.16
C ILE A 228 5.09 0.02 30.43
N ASP A 229 4.71 0.82 29.45
CA ASP A 229 4.43 2.25 29.68
C ASP A 229 3.29 2.43 30.69
N LEU A 230 3.57 3.16 31.78
CA LEU A 230 2.62 3.42 32.86
C LEU A 230 1.32 4.12 32.38
N ARG A 231 1.38 4.95 31.33
CA ARG A 231 0.16 5.57 30.76
C ARG A 231 -0.70 4.53 30.06
N PHE A 232 -0.09 3.66 29.25
CA PHE A 232 -0.75 2.55 28.57
C PHE A 232 -1.30 1.50 29.54
N LEU A 233 -0.54 1.12 30.58
CA LEU A 233 -1.03 0.29 31.68
C LEU A 233 -2.28 0.88 32.35
N SER A 234 -2.33 2.20 32.55
CA SER A 234 -3.53 2.85 33.08
C SER A 234 -4.73 2.76 32.13
N GLN A 235 -4.50 2.75 30.81
CA GLN A 235 -5.56 2.61 29.81
C GLN A 235 -6.07 1.17 29.76
N LEU A 236 -5.16 0.18 29.69
CA LEU A 236 -5.50 -1.24 29.67
C LEU A 236 -6.23 -1.66 30.96
N ARG A 237 -5.77 -1.24 32.15
CA ARG A 237 -6.47 -1.52 33.42
C ARG A 237 -7.85 -0.84 33.56
N ARG A 238 -8.20 0.13 32.69
CA ARG A 238 -9.56 0.69 32.60
C ARG A 238 -10.44 -0.05 31.59
N ALA A 239 -9.86 -0.58 30.51
CA ALA A 239 -10.58 -1.37 29.51
C ALA A 239 -10.75 -2.85 29.90
N CYS A 240 -9.82 -3.38 30.70
CA CYS A 240 -9.78 -4.72 31.25
C CYS A 240 -9.71 -4.69 32.79
N PRO A 241 -10.74 -4.21 33.49
CA PRO A 241 -10.73 -4.13 34.95
C PRO A 241 -10.68 -5.53 35.58
N ALA A 242 -9.89 -5.67 36.65
CA ALA A 242 -9.86 -6.89 37.45
C ALA A 242 -11.20 -7.10 38.18
N ALA A 243 -11.77 -8.30 38.00
CA ALA A 243 -13.00 -8.77 38.65
C ALA A 243 -12.74 -9.37 40.05
N GLY A 244 -11.48 -9.66 40.40
CA GLY A 244 -11.08 -10.28 41.66
C GLY A 244 -9.68 -9.86 42.14
N PRO A 245 -9.32 -10.19 43.40
CA PRO A 245 -8.00 -9.90 43.98
C PRO A 245 -6.87 -10.78 43.42
N ASP A 246 -7.23 -11.77 42.61
CA ASP A 246 -6.37 -12.65 41.82
C ASP A 246 -5.95 -12.04 40.47
N GLY A 247 -6.57 -10.91 40.06
CA GLY A 247 -6.31 -10.28 38.76
C GLY A 247 -7.12 -10.87 37.60
N ALA A 248 -8.11 -11.74 37.87
CA ALA A 248 -9.02 -12.26 36.85
C ALA A 248 -9.79 -11.13 36.14
N VAL A 249 -10.12 -11.31 34.87
CA VAL A 249 -10.84 -10.34 34.04
C VAL A 249 -11.98 -11.01 33.28
N ASP A 250 -12.98 -10.24 32.87
CA ASP A 250 -14.12 -10.72 32.07
C ASP A 250 -13.64 -11.24 30.69
N PRO A 251 -13.92 -12.52 30.33
CA PRO A 251 -13.56 -13.10 29.02
C PRO A 251 -14.21 -12.40 27.82
N GLY A 252 -15.34 -11.71 27.99
CA GLY A 252 -16.03 -10.98 26.93
C GLY A 252 -15.36 -9.66 26.53
N LEU A 253 -14.50 -9.10 27.38
CA LEU A 253 -13.86 -7.81 27.12
C LEU A 253 -12.69 -7.94 26.13
N VAL A 254 -12.66 -7.04 25.15
CA VAL A 254 -11.66 -6.99 24.08
C VAL A 254 -11.08 -5.58 23.89
N VAL A 255 -9.78 -5.49 23.64
CA VAL A 255 -9.10 -4.22 23.31
C VAL A 255 -8.47 -4.28 21.91
N PRO A 256 -8.35 -3.13 21.21
CA PRO A 256 -7.47 -3.00 20.05
C PRO A 256 -6.06 -3.55 20.27
N MET A 257 -5.48 -4.20 19.25
CA MET A 257 -4.06 -4.53 19.25
C MET A 257 -3.19 -3.26 19.12
N GLU A 258 -3.57 -2.35 18.21
CA GLU A 258 -3.07 -0.98 18.12
C GLU A 258 -4.27 -0.02 18.23
N PRO A 259 -4.27 0.96 19.17
CA PRO A 259 -5.48 1.76 19.49
C PRO A 259 -5.73 2.98 18.61
N ARG A 260 -4.82 3.34 17.69
CA ARG A 260 -4.95 4.44 16.72
C ARG A 260 -5.56 3.95 15.41
N THR A 261 -5.07 2.82 14.91
CA THR A 261 -5.51 2.23 13.63
C THR A 261 -5.93 0.76 13.79
N PRO A 262 -6.91 0.45 14.67
CA PRO A 262 -7.32 -0.94 15.00
C PRO A 262 -7.78 -1.80 13.82
N ASN A 263 -8.07 -1.15 12.69
CA ASN A 263 -8.57 -1.76 11.45
C ASN A 263 -7.59 -1.59 10.27
N GLY A 264 -6.44 -0.92 10.47
CA GLY A 264 -5.48 -0.55 9.44
C GLY A 264 -4.21 -1.39 9.51
N PHE A 265 -3.79 -1.92 8.37
CA PHE A 265 -2.59 -2.75 8.25
C PHE A 265 -1.37 -1.85 8.03
N ASP A 266 -0.80 -1.32 9.10
CA ASP A 266 0.32 -0.36 9.05
C ASP A 266 1.45 -0.69 10.07
N MET A 267 2.44 0.20 10.19
CA MET A 267 3.63 -0.02 11.00
C MET A 267 3.51 0.41 12.48
N LEU A 268 2.34 0.91 12.90
CA LEU A 268 2.14 1.46 14.25
C LEU A 268 2.26 0.41 15.35
N TYR A 269 2.02 -0.88 15.06
CA TYR A 269 2.40 -2.00 15.94
C TYR A 269 3.85 -1.89 16.42
N TYR A 270 4.82 -1.75 15.51
CA TYR A 270 6.23 -1.66 15.88
C TYR A 270 6.56 -0.36 16.62
N TRP A 271 5.85 0.73 16.30
CA TRP A 271 5.94 1.98 17.07
C TRP A 271 5.35 1.86 18.48
N ALA A 272 4.35 1.01 18.69
CA ALA A 272 3.83 0.68 20.00
C ALA A 272 4.86 -0.15 20.78
N VAL A 273 5.39 -1.23 20.20
CA VAL A 273 6.46 -2.06 20.79
C VAL A 273 7.67 -1.20 21.20
N LEU A 274 8.18 -0.33 20.31
CA LEU A 274 9.29 0.61 20.58
C LEU A 274 9.02 1.65 21.67
N ARG A 275 7.75 1.87 22.04
CA ARG A 275 7.32 2.80 23.12
C ARG A 275 6.90 2.06 24.39
N ASN A 276 7.26 0.77 24.49
CA ASN A 276 6.83 -0.16 25.54
C ASN A 276 5.31 -0.33 25.65
N ARG A 277 4.66 -0.39 24.48
CA ARG A 277 3.21 -0.57 24.28
C ARG A 277 2.87 -1.72 23.31
N GLY A 278 3.74 -2.72 23.17
CA GLY A 278 3.25 -4.03 22.71
C GLY A 278 2.12 -4.49 23.65
N LEU A 279 1.15 -5.27 23.17
CA LEU A 279 0.02 -5.68 24.02
C LEU A 279 0.36 -6.94 24.82
N PHE A 280 0.84 -7.97 24.13
CA PHE A 280 1.29 -9.22 24.71
C PHE A 280 2.69 -9.11 25.32
N THR A 281 3.08 -10.09 26.14
CA THR A 281 4.46 -10.23 26.62
C THR A 281 5.38 -10.59 25.46
N SER A 282 4.90 -11.46 24.55
CA SER A 282 5.59 -11.86 23.32
C SER A 282 5.92 -10.66 22.41
N ASP A 283 4.98 -9.72 22.23
CA ASP A 283 5.22 -8.47 21.48
C ASP A 283 6.38 -7.67 22.08
N GLN A 284 6.39 -7.53 23.41
CA GLN A 284 7.39 -6.72 24.10
C GLN A 284 8.75 -7.42 24.21
N ALA A 285 8.75 -8.75 24.23
CA ALA A 285 9.95 -9.59 24.20
C ALA A 285 10.79 -9.38 22.92
N LEU A 286 10.20 -8.89 21.82
CA LEU A 286 10.94 -8.55 20.60
C LEU A 286 12.02 -7.48 20.82
N LEU A 287 11.98 -6.70 21.91
CA LEU A 287 13.05 -5.75 22.27
C LEU A 287 14.17 -6.34 23.15
N SER A 288 14.04 -7.59 23.62
CA SER A 288 15.01 -8.19 24.56
C SER A 288 16.38 -8.51 23.94
N SER A 289 16.47 -8.66 22.61
CA SER A 289 17.72 -8.82 21.87
C SER A 289 18.00 -7.59 20.99
N PRO A 290 19.26 -7.10 20.91
CA PRO A 290 19.64 -6.03 19.98
C PRO A 290 19.31 -6.34 18.51
N ARG A 291 19.32 -7.62 18.12
CA ARG A 291 19.05 -8.05 16.73
C ARG A 291 17.57 -7.92 16.37
N THR A 292 16.67 -8.41 17.22
CA THR A 292 15.22 -8.24 17.01
C THR A 292 14.78 -6.79 17.24
N ALA A 293 15.38 -6.08 18.20
CA ALA A 293 15.14 -4.64 18.38
C ALA A 293 15.56 -3.81 17.14
N ALA A 294 16.60 -4.23 16.41
CA ALA A 294 16.97 -3.63 15.13
C ALA A 294 15.96 -3.96 14.01
N GLN A 295 15.44 -5.18 13.95
CA GLN A 295 14.41 -5.58 12.99
C GLN A 295 13.07 -4.88 13.26
N VAL A 296 12.62 -4.80 14.52
CA VAL A 296 11.46 -3.99 14.96
C VAL A 296 11.64 -2.52 14.56
N ARG A 297 12.85 -1.96 14.75
CA ARG A 297 13.15 -0.58 14.29
C ARG A 297 13.12 -0.46 12.76
N GLN A 298 13.66 -1.43 12.02
CA GLN A 298 13.59 -1.43 10.56
C GLN A 298 12.14 -1.43 10.08
N SER A 299 11.26 -2.23 10.69
CA SER A 299 9.84 -2.29 10.33
C SER A 299 9.05 -1.04 10.72
N ALA A 300 9.31 -0.44 11.90
CA ALA A 300 8.68 0.80 12.34
C ALA A 300 8.96 1.99 11.42
N TYR A 301 10.21 2.12 10.94
CA TYR A 301 10.63 3.23 10.09
C TYR A 301 10.59 2.90 8.58
N GLY A 302 10.42 1.63 8.22
CA GLY A 302 10.43 1.13 6.84
C GLY A 302 9.12 0.44 6.47
N GLY A 303 7.98 1.14 6.61
CA GLY A 303 6.64 0.56 6.45
C GLY A 303 6.41 -0.18 5.12
N TYR A 304 6.85 0.39 3.98
CA TYR A 304 6.72 -0.28 2.68
C TYR A 304 7.66 -1.51 2.52
N PRO A 305 8.98 -1.42 2.83
CA PRO A 305 9.86 -2.59 2.95
C PRO A 305 9.31 -3.69 3.88
N TRP A 306 8.75 -3.34 5.04
CA TRP A 306 8.10 -4.32 5.92
C TRP A 306 6.87 -4.95 5.25
N LYS A 307 5.99 -4.18 4.61
CA LYS A 307 4.84 -4.75 3.87
C LYS A 307 5.27 -5.74 2.78
N LEU A 308 6.40 -5.51 2.10
CA LEU A 308 6.97 -6.48 1.16
C LEU A 308 7.54 -7.73 1.86
N LYS A 309 8.28 -7.57 2.97
CA LYS A 309 8.75 -8.71 3.77
C LYS A 309 7.58 -9.52 4.35
N PHE A 310 6.50 -8.87 4.78
CA PHE A 310 5.29 -9.50 5.31
C PHE A 310 4.58 -10.32 4.23
N ALA A 311 4.43 -9.79 3.02
CA ALA A 311 3.94 -10.55 1.88
C ALA A 311 4.77 -11.83 1.62
N ALA A 312 6.11 -11.71 1.57
CA ALA A 312 6.99 -12.86 1.37
C ALA A 312 6.90 -13.88 2.52
N ALA A 313 6.85 -13.41 3.77
CA ALA A 313 6.73 -14.25 4.95
C ALA A 313 5.36 -14.96 5.02
N MET A 314 4.26 -14.30 4.63
CA MET A 314 2.94 -14.93 4.51
C MET A 314 2.90 -15.98 3.39
N VAL A 315 3.52 -15.70 2.24
CA VAL A 315 3.65 -16.66 1.13
C VAL A 315 4.45 -17.90 1.54
N LYS A 316 5.51 -17.73 2.33
CA LYS A 316 6.30 -18.84 2.89
C LYS A 316 5.56 -19.58 4.00
N MET A 317 4.91 -18.85 4.93
CA MET A 317 4.08 -19.43 5.98
C MET A 317 2.99 -20.32 5.36
N GLY A 318 2.31 -19.84 4.31
CA GLY A 318 1.33 -20.60 3.53
C GLY A 318 1.88 -21.84 2.80
N GLN A 319 3.16 -22.18 2.94
CA GLN A 319 3.80 -23.39 2.40
C GLN A 319 4.32 -24.34 3.50
N ILE A 320 4.05 -24.05 4.79
CA ILE A 320 4.40 -24.93 5.91
C ILE A 320 3.61 -26.24 5.80
N GLU A 321 4.33 -27.37 5.76
CA GLU A 321 3.80 -28.74 5.88
C GLU A 321 2.63 -29.08 4.92
N VAL A 322 2.52 -28.36 3.80
CA VAL A 322 1.37 -28.44 2.88
C VAL A 322 1.17 -29.83 2.26
N LEU A 323 -0.07 -30.31 2.32
CA LEU A 323 -0.52 -31.48 1.55
C LEU A 323 -0.76 -31.06 0.09
N THR A 324 -0.26 -31.83 -0.88
CA THR A 324 -0.51 -31.61 -2.31
C THR A 324 -0.75 -32.93 -3.05
N GLY A 325 -1.15 -32.87 -4.33
CA GLY A 325 -1.32 -34.05 -5.18
C GLY A 325 -2.38 -35.02 -4.65
N SER A 326 -1.91 -36.14 -4.09
CA SER A 326 -2.71 -37.20 -3.45
C SER A 326 -2.47 -37.35 -1.94
N SER A 327 -1.70 -36.46 -1.31
CA SER A 327 -1.37 -36.53 0.13
C SER A 327 -2.46 -36.02 1.07
N GLY A 328 -3.56 -35.52 0.50
CA GLY A 328 -4.78 -35.09 1.18
C GLY A 328 -5.95 -35.06 0.19
N GLU A 329 -7.12 -34.57 0.60
CA GLU A 329 -8.32 -34.59 -0.23
C GLU A 329 -8.77 -33.19 -0.73
N ILE A 330 -9.96 -33.11 -1.33
CA ILE A 330 -10.70 -31.86 -1.48
C ILE A 330 -12.02 -32.08 -0.76
N ARG A 331 -12.15 -31.51 0.44
CA ARG A 331 -13.38 -31.62 1.23
C ARG A 331 -14.49 -30.85 0.53
N SER A 332 -15.66 -31.48 0.34
CA SER A 332 -16.88 -30.79 -0.06
C SER A 332 -17.78 -30.63 1.16
N LYS A 333 -18.18 -29.40 1.49
CA LYS A 333 -19.27 -29.22 2.46
C LYS A 333 -20.57 -29.64 1.81
N ARG A 334 -21.31 -30.56 2.45
CA ARG A 334 -22.68 -30.91 2.02
C ARG A 334 -23.51 -29.64 2.05
N LYS A 335 -24.08 -29.22 0.91
CA LYS A 335 -24.85 -27.96 0.81
C LYS A 335 -25.93 -27.81 1.88
N VAL A 336 -26.55 -28.92 2.31
CA VAL A 336 -27.52 -28.92 3.41
C VAL A 336 -26.89 -28.47 4.73
N ALA A 337 -25.67 -28.91 5.08
CA ALA A 337 -24.98 -28.44 6.27
C ALA A 337 -24.61 -26.95 6.19
N ILE A 338 -24.31 -26.44 4.98
CA ILE A 338 -24.08 -25.00 4.76
C ILE A 338 -25.37 -24.21 4.99
N LEU A 339 -26.51 -24.71 4.47
CA LEU A 339 -27.82 -24.13 4.75
C LEU A 339 -28.11 -24.18 6.25
N GLU A 340 -27.90 -25.31 6.93
CA GLU A 340 -28.09 -25.44 8.39
C GLU A 340 -27.27 -24.39 9.17
N THR A 341 -25.97 -24.21 8.88
CA THR A 341 -25.13 -23.17 9.51
C THR A 341 -25.62 -21.75 9.20
N ARG A 342 -25.90 -21.42 7.93
CA ARG A 342 -26.46 -20.10 7.55
C ARG A 342 -27.78 -19.82 8.27
N MET A 343 -28.62 -20.84 8.43
CA MET A 343 -29.93 -20.73 9.07
C MET A 343 -29.83 -20.54 10.58
N ASP A 344 -28.93 -21.27 11.25
CA ASP A 344 -28.74 -21.12 12.70
C ASP A 344 -28.07 -19.76 13.02
N MET A 345 -27.16 -19.25 12.18
CA MET A 345 -26.67 -17.85 12.23
C MET A 345 -27.80 -16.82 12.07
N MET A 346 -28.68 -17.00 11.09
CA MET A 346 -29.84 -16.10 10.89
C MET A 346 -30.87 -16.18 12.03
N GLN A 347 -30.93 -17.32 12.73
CA GLN A 347 -31.75 -17.51 13.93
C GLN A 347 -31.14 -16.73 15.11
N GLU A 348 -29.81 -16.73 15.24
CA GLU A 348 -29.05 -15.95 16.23
C GLU A 348 -29.17 -14.44 15.97
N ASP A 349 -28.99 -13.97 14.73
CA ASP A 349 -29.19 -12.58 14.30
C ASP A 349 -30.59 -12.05 14.66
N LEU A 350 -31.63 -12.84 14.38
CA LEU A 350 -33.01 -12.54 14.73
C LEU A 350 -33.24 -12.56 16.26
N SER A 351 -32.38 -13.27 17.01
CA SER A 351 -32.37 -13.31 18.46
C SER A 351 -31.63 -12.14 19.11
N GLU A 352 -30.64 -11.53 18.44
CA GLU A 352 -29.89 -10.37 18.95
C GLU A 352 -30.56 -9.02 18.66
N LEU A 353 -31.57 -8.96 17.79
CA LEU A 353 -32.27 -7.73 17.43
C LEU A 353 -32.64 -6.86 18.66
N PRO A 354 -32.13 -5.62 18.78
CA PRO A 354 -32.44 -4.75 19.90
C PRO A 354 -33.90 -4.32 19.90
N ASN A 355 -34.46 -4.05 21.09
CA ASN A 355 -35.81 -3.51 21.29
C ASN A 355 -36.95 -4.27 20.58
N LYS A 356 -36.93 -5.61 20.58
CA LYS A 356 -37.94 -6.50 19.94
C LYS A 356 -39.41 -6.14 20.20
N GLN A 357 -39.73 -5.48 21.32
CA GLN A 357 -41.09 -5.02 21.64
C GLN A 357 -41.59 -3.85 20.76
N ARG A 358 -40.69 -3.11 20.08
CA ARG A 358 -41.02 -1.94 19.25
C ARG A 358 -40.87 -2.19 17.74
N ILE A 359 -40.19 -3.26 17.35
CA ILE A 359 -40.24 -3.80 15.98
C ILE A 359 -41.67 -4.32 15.72
N ASN A 360 -42.15 -4.29 14.46
CA ASN A 360 -43.45 -4.87 14.11
C ASN A 360 -43.46 -6.38 14.37
N LEU A 361 -43.96 -6.78 15.54
CA LEU A 361 -43.96 -8.15 16.04
C LEU A 361 -44.67 -9.13 15.08
N LYS A 362 -45.63 -8.67 14.27
CA LYS A 362 -46.32 -9.50 13.28
C LYS A 362 -45.41 -9.87 12.10
N GLU A 363 -44.59 -8.93 11.62
CA GLU A 363 -43.61 -9.20 10.56
C GLU A 363 -42.37 -9.91 11.10
N LEU A 364 -41.94 -9.61 12.34
CA LEU A 364 -40.86 -10.36 13.01
C LEU A 364 -41.23 -11.84 13.22
N ASN A 365 -42.44 -12.12 13.71
CA ASN A 365 -42.94 -13.50 13.87
C ASN A 365 -43.13 -14.20 12.52
N LYS A 366 -43.41 -13.47 11.44
CA LYS A 366 -43.53 -13.99 10.07
C LYS A 366 -42.17 -14.29 9.44
N LEU A 367 -41.13 -13.50 9.74
CA LEU A 367 -39.74 -13.83 9.44
C LEU A 367 -39.29 -15.07 10.19
N ALA A 368 -39.53 -15.14 11.52
CA ALA A 368 -39.24 -16.31 12.34
C ALA A 368 -39.99 -17.57 11.86
N ALA A 369 -41.26 -17.44 11.44
CA ALA A 369 -42.05 -18.55 10.90
C ALA A 369 -41.54 -19.02 9.53
N LYS A 370 -41.09 -18.10 8.66
CA LYS A 370 -40.43 -18.44 7.39
C LYS A 370 -39.10 -19.17 7.64
N LEU A 371 -38.27 -18.64 8.53
CA LEU A 371 -36.98 -19.24 8.90
C LEU A 371 -37.19 -20.63 9.52
N SER A 372 -38.15 -20.79 10.43
CA SER A 372 -38.51 -22.08 11.02
C SER A 372 -39.04 -23.09 9.97
N THR A 373 -39.90 -22.65 9.05
CA THR A 373 -40.39 -23.48 7.94
C THR A 373 -39.26 -23.94 7.03
N LEU A 374 -38.37 -23.02 6.64
CA LEU A 374 -37.22 -23.33 5.80
C LEU A 374 -36.22 -24.24 6.55
N SER A 375 -36.05 -24.08 7.88
CA SER A 375 -35.17 -24.93 8.70
C SER A 375 -35.74 -26.35 8.79
N SER A 376 -37.06 -26.49 8.90
CA SER A 376 -37.76 -27.78 8.82
C SER A 376 -37.59 -28.43 7.44
N LYS A 377 -37.70 -27.66 6.33
CA LYS A 377 -37.43 -28.17 4.97
C LYS A 377 -35.96 -28.63 4.85
N VAL A 378 -34.98 -27.78 5.19
CA VAL A 378 -33.54 -28.09 5.11
C VAL A 378 -33.16 -29.30 5.98
N LYS A 379 -33.56 -29.35 7.25
CA LYS A 379 -33.24 -30.46 8.17
C LYS A 379 -33.90 -31.79 7.76
N LYS A 380 -35.02 -31.79 7.01
CA LYS A 380 -35.56 -32.99 6.34
C LYS A 380 -34.65 -33.48 5.19
N PHE A 381 -34.05 -32.58 4.40
CA PHE A 381 -33.07 -32.96 3.38
C PHE A 381 -31.70 -33.36 3.95
N GLY A 382 -31.38 -32.98 5.20
CA GLY A 382 -30.12 -33.30 5.89
C GLY A 382 -30.09 -34.64 6.62
N ALA A 383 -31.28 -35.19 6.94
CA ALA A 383 -31.40 -36.43 7.68
C ALA A 383 -30.70 -37.62 6.96
N PRO A 384 -29.90 -38.44 7.67
CA PRO A 384 -29.14 -39.52 7.04
C PRO A 384 -30.08 -40.60 6.48
N PHE A 385 -29.97 -40.86 5.16
CA PHE A 385 -30.67 -41.93 4.46
C PHE A 385 -30.29 -43.31 5.00
N THR A 386 -31.03 -43.79 6.01
CA THR A 386 -30.90 -45.15 6.51
C THR A 386 -31.48 -46.12 5.49
N MET A 387 -30.62 -46.82 4.74
CA MET A 387 -31.03 -47.78 3.71
C MET A 387 -31.63 -49.09 4.27
N LYS A 388 -32.78 -48.99 4.95
CA LYS A 388 -33.76 -50.08 5.06
C LYS A 388 -34.84 -49.86 4.01
N ARG A 389 -34.60 -50.37 2.78
CA ARG A 389 -35.55 -50.48 1.65
C ARG A 389 -36.84 -49.65 1.79
N SER A 390 -36.81 -48.34 1.49
CA SER A 390 -38.07 -47.69 1.14
C SER A 390 -38.54 -48.29 -0.19
N SER A 391 -39.77 -48.77 -0.20
CA SER A 391 -40.44 -49.29 -1.40
C SER A 391 -41.16 -48.20 -2.19
N ASN A 392 -41.05 -46.94 -1.79
CA ASN A 392 -41.77 -45.81 -2.39
C ASN A 392 -40.82 -44.62 -2.66
N ARG A 393 -40.78 -44.16 -3.91
CA ARG A 393 -40.05 -42.94 -4.33
C ARG A 393 -40.82 -41.65 -4.07
N SER A 394 -42.07 -41.74 -3.60
CA SER A 394 -42.94 -40.60 -3.22
C SER A 394 -42.34 -39.71 -2.14
N ASP A 395 -41.55 -40.31 -1.25
CA ASP A 395 -41.15 -39.68 0.02
C ASP A 395 -40.04 -38.61 -0.16
N LEU A 396 -39.62 -38.38 -1.41
CA LEU A 396 -38.65 -37.36 -1.82
C LEU A 396 -39.26 -35.96 -2.04
N LEU A 397 -40.59 -35.85 -2.17
CA LEU A 397 -41.30 -34.58 -2.42
C LEU A 397 -42.60 -34.54 -1.60
N GLU A 398 -42.75 -33.55 -0.72
CA GLU A 398 -44.01 -33.35 0.02
C GLU A 398 -45.09 -32.75 -0.91
N PRO A 399 -46.35 -33.22 -0.87
CA PRO A 399 -47.45 -32.57 -1.58
C PRO A 399 -47.84 -31.24 -0.92
N ASN A 400 -48.22 -30.27 -1.75
CA ASN A 400 -48.89 -29.00 -1.42
C ASN A 400 -48.02 -27.86 -0.85
N ASP A 401 -47.46 -27.05 -1.76
CA ASP A 401 -47.39 -25.58 -1.62
C ASP A 401 -47.87 -25.01 -2.98
N ASP A 402 -48.96 -24.25 -3.00
CA ASP A 402 -49.85 -24.07 -4.19
C ASP A 402 -49.28 -23.25 -5.39
N ASN A 403 -47.98 -22.95 -5.44
CA ASN A 403 -47.41 -22.00 -6.43
C ASN A 403 -46.23 -22.49 -7.29
N HIS A 404 -45.70 -23.71 -7.10
CA HIS A 404 -44.63 -24.24 -7.96
C HIS A 404 -45.11 -25.31 -8.96
N ALA A 405 -44.41 -25.39 -10.09
CA ALA A 405 -44.87 -26.10 -11.28
C ALA A 405 -45.02 -27.61 -11.01
N LYS A 406 -46.09 -28.21 -11.58
CA LYS A 406 -46.46 -29.62 -11.37
C LYS A 406 -45.35 -30.58 -11.81
N ILE A 407 -44.52 -31.01 -10.87
CA ILE A 407 -43.70 -32.23 -11.01
C ILE A 407 -44.63 -33.42 -10.79
N ASP A 408 -44.86 -34.20 -11.84
CA ASP A 408 -45.67 -35.41 -11.75
C ASP A 408 -44.92 -36.49 -10.95
N VAL A 409 -45.48 -36.89 -9.80
CA VAL A 409 -44.88 -37.89 -8.90
C VAL A 409 -44.68 -39.25 -9.60
N SER A 410 -45.46 -39.56 -10.64
CA SER A 410 -45.26 -40.77 -11.45
C SER A 410 -44.02 -40.73 -12.34
N SER A 411 -43.50 -39.53 -12.67
CA SER A 411 -42.25 -39.35 -13.43
C SER A 411 -41.01 -39.60 -12.57
N VAL A 412 -41.01 -39.12 -11.32
CA VAL A 412 -39.92 -39.33 -10.35
C VAL A 412 -39.73 -40.81 -10.03
N ALA A 413 -40.81 -41.60 -10.09
CA ALA A 413 -40.74 -43.06 -9.96
C ALA A 413 -39.88 -43.72 -11.04
N GLN A 414 -39.74 -43.13 -12.24
CA GLN A 414 -38.97 -43.68 -13.37
C GLN A 414 -37.55 -43.10 -13.50
N MET A 415 -37.22 -42.02 -12.80
CA MET A 415 -35.92 -41.33 -12.90
C MET A 415 -34.72 -42.21 -12.48
N GLY A 416 -33.59 -42.04 -13.18
CA GLY A 416 -32.30 -42.59 -12.81
C GLY A 416 -31.66 -41.84 -11.62
N ASN A 417 -30.68 -42.46 -10.97
CA ASN A 417 -30.05 -41.87 -9.78
C ASN A 417 -29.40 -40.49 -10.07
N CYS A 418 -28.86 -40.27 -11.28
CA CYS A 418 -28.29 -38.97 -11.67
C CYS A 418 -29.35 -37.87 -11.78
N GLU A 419 -30.53 -38.19 -12.31
CA GLU A 419 -31.65 -37.24 -12.43
C GLU A 419 -32.22 -36.89 -11.05
N ILE A 420 -32.26 -37.87 -10.12
CA ILE A 420 -32.64 -37.63 -8.72
C ILE A 420 -31.62 -36.72 -8.02
N ILE A 421 -30.32 -36.94 -8.23
CA ILE A 421 -29.25 -36.07 -7.70
C ILE A 421 -29.34 -34.65 -8.28
N GLU A 422 -29.71 -34.51 -9.56
CA GLU A 422 -29.90 -33.20 -10.20
C GLU A 422 -31.17 -32.48 -9.72
N LEU A 423 -32.27 -33.20 -9.50
CA LEU A 423 -33.50 -32.67 -8.91
C LEU A 423 -33.25 -32.23 -7.46
N GLN A 424 -32.53 -33.01 -6.66
CA GLN A 424 -32.06 -32.62 -5.32
C GLN A 424 -31.16 -31.38 -5.36
N ARG A 425 -30.23 -31.30 -6.32
CA ARG A 425 -29.36 -30.12 -6.51
C ARG A 425 -30.18 -28.86 -6.82
N ASN A 426 -31.24 -28.98 -7.60
CA ASN A 426 -32.13 -27.87 -7.95
C ASN A 426 -32.99 -27.42 -6.75
N VAL A 427 -33.57 -28.35 -5.99
CA VAL A 427 -34.33 -28.02 -4.76
C VAL A 427 -33.45 -27.37 -3.69
N ILE A 428 -32.21 -27.86 -3.50
CA ILE A 428 -31.23 -27.24 -2.60
C ILE A 428 -30.85 -25.83 -3.08
N LYS A 429 -30.71 -25.61 -4.40
CA LYS A 429 -30.46 -24.27 -4.95
C LYS A 429 -31.64 -23.34 -4.71
N GLU A 430 -32.88 -23.79 -4.88
CA GLU A 430 -34.09 -23.00 -4.62
C GLU A 430 -34.15 -22.55 -3.15
N GLN A 431 -33.77 -23.42 -2.21
CA GLN A 431 -33.68 -23.10 -0.77
C GLN A 431 -32.56 -22.10 -0.47
N ASP A 432 -31.41 -22.21 -1.13
CA ASP A 432 -30.29 -21.25 -1.04
C ASP A 432 -30.71 -19.88 -1.60
N ASP A 433 -31.39 -19.85 -2.76
CA ASP A 433 -31.98 -18.66 -3.39
C ASP A 433 -33.11 -18.04 -2.53
N GLU A 434 -33.85 -18.80 -1.72
CA GLU A 434 -34.79 -18.25 -0.72
C GLU A 434 -34.07 -17.68 0.50
N LEU A 435 -33.07 -18.39 1.02
CA LEU A 435 -32.28 -17.99 2.18
C LEU A 435 -31.55 -16.66 1.90
N ASP A 436 -31.01 -16.49 0.70
CA ASP A 436 -30.38 -15.25 0.21
C ASP A 436 -31.30 -14.02 0.19
N LYS A 437 -32.61 -14.23 0.05
CA LYS A 437 -33.62 -13.15 0.11
C LYS A 437 -33.98 -12.85 1.56
N LEU A 438 -34.05 -13.89 2.39
CA LEU A 438 -34.37 -13.79 3.80
C LEU A 438 -33.23 -13.13 4.59
N GLU A 439 -31.96 -13.44 4.28
CA GLU A 439 -30.74 -12.83 4.83
C GLU A 439 -30.77 -11.31 4.63
N LYS A 440 -30.92 -10.83 3.39
CA LYS A 440 -31.04 -9.41 3.05
C LYS A 440 -32.22 -8.72 3.74
N THR A 441 -33.30 -9.46 4.03
CA THR A 441 -34.46 -8.94 4.77
C THR A 441 -34.16 -8.84 6.27
N ILE A 442 -33.40 -9.77 6.85
CA ILE A 442 -32.94 -9.72 8.25
C ILE A 442 -31.87 -8.62 8.42
N GLU A 443 -30.88 -8.50 7.52
CA GLU A 443 -29.91 -7.38 7.51
C GLU A 443 -30.62 -6.02 7.47
N SER A 444 -31.58 -5.86 6.55
CA SER A 444 -32.40 -4.64 6.45
C SER A 444 -33.19 -4.39 7.75
N THR A 445 -33.77 -5.43 8.36
CA THR A 445 -34.50 -5.33 9.63
C THR A 445 -33.56 -5.01 10.81
N LYS A 446 -32.33 -5.54 10.82
CA LYS A 446 -31.29 -5.27 11.83
C LYS A 446 -30.78 -3.84 11.72
N HIS A 447 -30.56 -3.35 10.50
CA HIS A 447 -30.22 -1.95 10.26
C HIS A 447 -31.35 -1.02 10.71
N ILE A 448 -32.61 -1.30 10.33
CA ILE A 448 -33.79 -0.55 10.81
C ILE A 448 -33.91 -0.60 12.34
N ALA A 449 -33.64 -1.73 13.00
CA ALA A 449 -33.68 -1.84 14.46
C ALA A 449 -32.58 -1.03 15.15
N LEU A 450 -31.38 -0.97 14.56
CA LEU A 450 -30.28 -0.11 15.03
C LEU A 450 -30.61 1.38 14.83
N THR A 451 -31.11 1.76 13.65
CA THR A 451 -31.58 3.13 13.39
C THR A 451 -32.74 3.52 14.30
N ILE A 452 -33.66 2.60 14.63
CA ILE A 452 -34.72 2.83 15.64
C ILE A 452 -34.12 3.02 17.05
N ASN A 453 -33.01 2.35 17.38
CA ASN A 453 -32.32 2.53 18.65
C ASN A 453 -31.59 3.89 18.74
N GLU A 454 -31.00 4.35 17.63
CA GLU A 454 -30.40 5.68 17.48
C GLU A 454 -31.48 6.78 17.50
N GLU A 455 -32.59 6.59 16.76
CA GLU A 455 -33.83 7.39 16.80
C GLU A 455 -34.43 7.47 18.20
N LEU A 456 -34.27 6.46 19.06
CA LEU A 456 -34.73 6.51 20.46
C LEU A 456 -33.83 7.39 21.34
N HIS A 457 -32.51 7.38 21.11
CA HIS A 457 -31.59 8.38 21.68
C HIS A 457 -31.75 9.79 21.05
N LEU A 458 -32.53 9.91 19.97
CA LEU A 458 -33.04 11.18 19.46
C LEU A 458 -34.42 11.54 20.05
N HIS A 459 -35.34 10.58 20.22
CA HIS A 459 -36.71 10.83 20.68
C HIS A 459 -36.79 11.38 22.11
N ASP A 460 -35.94 10.91 23.03
CA ASP A 460 -35.80 11.50 24.38
C ASP A 460 -35.27 12.95 24.33
N ARG A 461 -34.71 13.40 23.19
CA ARG A 461 -34.30 14.79 22.93
C ARG A 461 -35.32 15.56 22.07
N LEU A 462 -36.09 14.88 21.21
CA LEU A 462 -37.05 15.49 20.27
C LEU A 462 -38.44 15.77 20.85
N ILE A 463 -38.70 15.40 22.11
CA ILE A 463 -39.86 15.90 22.88
C ILE A 463 -39.87 17.45 22.97
N SER A 464 -38.78 18.15 22.66
CA SER A 464 -38.71 19.63 22.72
C SER A 464 -39.08 20.39 21.44
N SER A 465 -39.22 19.77 20.26
CA SER A 465 -39.55 20.49 19.00
C SER A 465 -40.05 19.56 17.88
N GLY A 466 -41.06 19.96 17.11
CA GLY A 466 -41.60 19.11 16.03
C GLY A 466 -42.24 19.84 14.84
N TYR A 467 -42.83 19.03 13.94
CA TYR A 467 -43.55 19.34 12.68
C TYR A 467 -42.72 19.58 11.38
N ARG A 468 -42.80 18.58 10.46
CA ARG A 468 -43.18 18.63 9.01
C ARG A 468 -42.20 19.23 7.95
N GLU A 469 -42.22 18.96 6.62
CA GLU A 469 -42.73 17.97 5.59
C GLU A 469 -42.27 18.49 4.16
N ILE A 470 -42.33 17.89 2.93
CA ILE A 470 -42.73 16.60 2.31
C ILE A 470 -42.08 16.44 0.88
N GLU A 471 -41.73 15.20 0.43
CA GLU A 471 -41.68 14.65 -0.99
C GLU A 471 -40.89 15.35 -2.15
N THR A 472 -40.54 14.80 -3.35
CA THR A 472 -40.52 13.44 -4.00
C THR A 472 -39.57 13.29 -5.24
N MET A 473 -39.36 12.02 -5.65
CA MET A 473 -38.97 11.34 -6.93
C MET A 473 -39.17 12.03 -8.33
N GLU A 474 -38.62 11.57 -9.50
CA GLU A 474 -37.47 10.70 -9.92
C GLU A 474 -37.35 10.60 -11.50
N MET A 475 -36.23 10.07 -12.03
CA MET A 475 -36.06 9.22 -13.27
C MET A 475 -35.91 9.81 -14.71
N VAL A 476 -35.08 9.14 -15.56
CA VAL A 476 -35.38 8.59 -16.93
C VAL A 476 -34.08 8.17 -17.69
N VAL A 477 -34.15 7.14 -18.56
CA VAL A 477 -33.01 6.52 -19.32
C VAL A 477 -33.40 6.22 -20.80
N VAL A 478 -32.42 5.84 -21.64
CA VAL A 478 -32.50 5.18 -22.96
C VAL A 478 -32.51 6.07 -24.23
N VAL A 479 -31.34 6.19 -24.90
CA VAL A 479 -31.07 5.84 -26.31
C VAL A 479 -29.55 5.61 -26.45
N GLY A 480 -29.07 4.45 -26.94
CA GLY A 480 -27.61 4.22 -27.03
C GLY A 480 -27.08 2.99 -27.77
N ALA A 481 -27.91 2.20 -28.46
CA ALA A 481 -27.56 0.82 -28.84
C ALA A 481 -27.05 0.60 -30.29
N VAL A 482 -26.91 1.64 -31.12
CA VAL A 482 -26.76 1.47 -32.60
C VAL A 482 -25.41 1.93 -33.17
N VAL A 483 -24.62 2.73 -32.42
CA VAL A 483 -23.41 3.39 -32.96
C VAL A 483 -22.13 2.53 -32.86
N LEU A 484 -22.14 1.44 -32.08
CA LEU A 484 -20.94 0.71 -31.66
C LEU A 484 -20.28 -0.17 -32.74
N ALA A 485 -20.87 -0.30 -33.93
CA ALA A 485 -20.60 -1.42 -34.85
C ALA A 485 -19.59 -1.16 -35.99
N LEU A 486 -19.03 0.05 -36.14
CA LEU A 486 -18.41 0.49 -37.42
C LEU A 486 -17.07 1.23 -37.32
N SER A 487 -16.42 1.30 -36.14
CA SER A 487 -15.24 2.14 -35.89
C SER A 487 -13.89 1.42 -35.74
N LEU A 488 -13.82 0.10 -35.92
CA LEU A 488 -12.54 -0.61 -36.00
C LEU A 488 -11.97 -0.58 -37.44
N LEU A 489 -10.95 0.27 -37.68
CA LEU A 489 -9.73 -0.05 -38.46
C LEU A 489 -8.81 1.18 -38.60
N CYS A 490 -7.53 0.91 -38.90
CA CYS A 490 -6.42 1.83 -39.16
C CYS A 490 -5.79 2.58 -37.96
N THR A 491 -4.45 2.51 -37.88
CA THR A 491 -3.60 3.05 -36.81
C THR A 491 -2.60 4.08 -37.35
N GLY A 492 -2.03 4.91 -36.45
CA GLY A 492 -0.93 5.83 -36.75
C GLY A 492 -0.04 6.01 -35.51
N GLY A 493 1.28 5.90 -35.68
CA GLY A 493 2.24 5.82 -34.56
C GLY A 493 2.73 7.17 -34.03
N VAL A 494 3.25 7.14 -32.81
CA VAL A 494 3.90 8.28 -32.11
C VAL A 494 5.34 7.87 -31.76
N GLN A 495 6.27 8.83 -31.74
CA GLN A 495 7.66 8.56 -31.34
C GLN A 495 7.76 8.18 -29.86
N ALA A 496 8.44 7.08 -29.56
CA ALA A 496 8.59 6.57 -28.20
C ALA A 496 9.87 7.07 -27.51
N GLN A 497 9.70 7.64 -26.33
CA GLN A 497 10.75 7.90 -25.33
C GLN A 497 10.78 6.74 -24.32
N LEU A 498 11.85 6.59 -23.53
CA LEU A 498 11.83 5.63 -22.42
C LEU A 498 10.69 5.95 -21.45
N GLN A 499 9.92 4.93 -21.08
CA GLN A 499 8.70 5.09 -20.27
C GLN A 499 8.61 4.00 -19.19
N VAL A 500 8.18 4.38 -18.00
CA VAL A 500 7.71 3.40 -17.00
C VAL A 500 6.40 2.80 -17.51
N GLY A 501 6.25 1.48 -17.43
CA GLY A 501 5.08 0.77 -17.97
C GLY A 501 5.06 0.68 -19.51
N PHE A 502 6.22 0.82 -20.18
CA PHE A 502 6.34 0.72 -21.65
C PHE A 502 5.73 -0.59 -22.22
N TYR A 503 5.74 -1.66 -21.42
CA TYR A 503 5.21 -2.97 -21.80
C TYR A 503 3.78 -3.26 -21.31
N ASP A 504 3.13 -2.35 -20.57
CA ASP A 504 1.84 -2.61 -19.90
C ASP A 504 0.69 -3.01 -20.84
N GLN A 505 0.79 -2.66 -22.12
CA GLN A 505 -0.18 -3.03 -23.17
C GLN A 505 0.36 -4.07 -24.17
N SER A 506 1.68 -4.08 -24.40
CA SER A 506 2.33 -4.87 -25.47
C SER A 506 2.92 -6.19 -24.97
N CYS A 507 3.34 -6.24 -23.71
CA CYS A 507 3.69 -7.46 -22.98
C CYS A 507 3.42 -7.25 -21.47
N PRO A 508 2.17 -7.34 -20.99
CA PRO A 508 1.78 -7.02 -19.61
C PRO A 508 2.42 -7.92 -18.53
N GLN A 509 3.19 -8.93 -18.93
CA GLN A 509 3.93 -9.85 -18.06
C GLN A 509 5.44 -9.60 -18.08
N ALA A 510 5.94 -8.61 -18.83
CA ALA A 510 7.36 -8.41 -19.08
C ALA A 510 8.20 -8.33 -17.80
N GLU A 511 7.86 -7.38 -16.92
CA GLU A 511 8.58 -7.18 -15.66
C GLU A 511 8.38 -8.31 -14.65
N VAL A 512 7.27 -9.05 -14.73
CA VAL A 512 6.99 -10.21 -13.86
C VAL A 512 7.87 -11.38 -14.26
N ILE A 513 7.96 -11.69 -15.56
CA ILE A 513 8.77 -12.79 -16.08
C ILE A 513 10.27 -12.56 -15.81
N VAL A 514 10.78 -11.32 -15.94
CA VAL A 514 12.17 -11.02 -15.55
C VAL A 514 12.37 -11.20 -14.04
N ARG A 515 11.48 -10.64 -13.22
CA ARG A 515 11.56 -10.75 -11.75
C ARG A 515 11.49 -12.20 -11.26
N ASP A 516 10.69 -13.05 -11.89
CA ASP A 516 10.63 -14.48 -11.60
C ASP A 516 11.98 -15.17 -11.85
N GLU A 517 12.59 -14.96 -13.01
CA GLU A 517 13.85 -15.63 -13.38
C GLU A 517 15.02 -15.13 -12.54
N VAL A 518 15.09 -13.82 -12.29
CA VAL A 518 16.05 -13.26 -11.33
C VAL A 518 15.78 -13.76 -9.92
N GLY A 519 14.52 -13.87 -9.50
CA GLY A 519 14.11 -14.43 -8.21
C GLY A 519 14.60 -15.87 -8.02
N LYS A 520 14.35 -16.74 -9.00
CA LYS A 520 14.85 -18.12 -9.02
C LYS A 520 16.38 -18.17 -8.96
N ALA A 521 17.05 -17.40 -9.81
CA ALA A 521 18.50 -17.40 -9.93
C ALA A 521 19.20 -16.89 -8.66
N VAL A 522 18.72 -15.79 -8.09
CA VAL A 522 19.25 -15.21 -6.84
C VAL A 522 18.92 -16.10 -5.64
N SER A 523 17.75 -16.74 -5.59
CA SER A 523 17.42 -17.69 -4.52
C SER A 523 18.30 -18.95 -4.57
N ALA A 524 18.62 -19.44 -5.77
CA ALA A 524 19.54 -20.57 -5.96
C ALA A 524 21.02 -20.20 -5.79
N THR A 525 21.40 -18.96 -6.08
CA THR A 525 22.78 -18.44 -5.97
C THR A 525 22.75 -16.93 -5.69
N PRO A 526 22.77 -16.50 -4.42
CA PRO A 526 22.65 -15.07 -4.05
C PRO A 526 23.71 -14.16 -4.69
N GLY A 527 24.91 -14.70 -4.98
CA GLY A 527 25.96 -14.00 -5.70
C GLY A 527 25.63 -13.59 -7.14
N LEU A 528 24.53 -14.07 -7.73
CA LEU A 528 24.07 -13.61 -9.05
C LEU A 528 23.45 -12.20 -9.01
N ALA A 529 22.90 -11.75 -7.88
CA ALA A 529 22.34 -10.41 -7.75
C ALA A 529 23.40 -9.32 -8.09
N ALA A 530 24.57 -9.42 -7.45
CA ALA A 530 25.72 -8.57 -7.76
C ALA A 530 26.25 -8.77 -9.20
N GLY A 531 26.08 -9.97 -9.78
CA GLY A 531 26.47 -10.27 -11.16
C GLY A 531 25.64 -9.49 -12.17
N LEU A 532 24.32 -9.47 -11.99
CA LEU A 532 23.35 -8.79 -12.87
C LEU A 532 23.42 -7.26 -12.75
N VAL A 533 23.52 -6.73 -11.51
CA VAL A 533 23.76 -5.30 -11.27
C VAL A 533 25.04 -4.84 -11.96
N ARG A 534 26.11 -5.62 -11.81
CA ARG A 534 27.39 -5.34 -12.46
C ARG A 534 27.32 -5.45 -13.99
N MET A 535 26.59 -6.42 -14.54
CA MET A 535 26.41 -6.57 -15.99
C MET A 535 25.73 -5.33 -16.59
N HIS A 536 24.70 -4.80 -15.94
CA HIS A 536 24.03 -3.58 -16.38
C HIS A 536 24.95 -2.34 -16.28
N PHE A 537 25.75 -2.20 -15.21
CA PHE A 537 26.77 -1.14 -15.13
C PHE A 537 27.79 -1.25 -16.28
N HIS A 538 28.30 -2.45 -16.54
CA HIS A 538 29.32 -2.70 -17.56
C HIS A 538 28.81 -2.43 -18.99
N ASP A 539 27.54 -2.73 -19.29
CA ASP A 539 26.87 -2.36 -20.54
C ASP A 539 26.80 -0.83 -20.70
N CYS A 540 26.14 -0.17 -19.74
CA CYS A 540 25.87 1.26 -19.77
C CYS A 540 27.12 2.16 -19.89
N PHE A 541 28.25 1.75 -19.31
CA PHE A 541 29.48 2.55 -19.31
C PHE A 541 30.36 2.40 -20.57
N VAL A 542 30.09 1.44 -21.46
CA VAL A 542 30.96 1.19 -22.64
C VAL A 542 30.47 1.92 -23.88
N LYS A 543 29.20 1.76 -24.26
CA LYS A 543 28.55 2.50 -25.36
C LYS A 543 27.19 3.10 -24.99
N GLY A 544 26.52 2.48 -24.04
CA GLY A 544 25.18 2.84 -23.59
C GLY A 544 24.46 1.59 -23.10
N CYS A 545 23.30 1.77 -22.49
CA CYS A 545 22.49 0.66 -22.01
C CYS A 545 21.70 0.07 -23.20
N ASP A 546 22.37 -0.71 -24.04
CA ASP A 546 21.83 -1.31 -25.27
C ASP A 546 22.04 -2.83 -25.36
N ALA A 547 22.49 -3.50 -24.29
CA ALA A 547 22.81 -4.93 -24.26
C ALA A 547 23.94 -5.38 -25.21
N SER A 548 24.78 -4.46 -25.71
CA SER A 548 25.99 -4.82 -26.45
C SER A 548 27.01 -5.64 -25.63
N VAL A 549 26.88 -5.67 -24.29
CA VAL A 549 27.64 -6.58 -23.42
C VAL A 549 27.29 -8.07 -23.59
N LEU A 550 26.10 -8.39 -24.12
CA LEU A 550 25.63 -9.76 -24.30
C LEU A 550 26.20 -10.44 -25.55
N LEU A 551 26.63 -9.66 -26.54
CA LEU A 551 27.04 -10.13 -27.86
C LEU A 551 28.35 -10.94 -27.80
N ASP A 552 28.37 -12.08 -28.50
CA ASP A 552 29.55 -12.97 -28.59
C ASP A 552 30.50 -12.56 -29.73
N SER A 553 31.79 -12.88 -29.56
CA SER A 553 32.79 -12.74 -30.63
C SER A 553 32.48 -13.66 -31.81
N THR A 554 32.32 -13.07 -33.01
CA THR A 554 32.07 -13.86 -34.23
C THR A 554 33.36 -14.49 -34.79
N ALA A 555 33.29 -15.74 -35.22
CA ALA A 555 34.46 -16.52 -35.66
C ALA A 555 35.21 -15.96 -36.89
N ASN A 556 34.61 -15.02 -37.64
CA ASN A 556 35.22 -14.35 -38.79
C ASN A 556 35.54 -12.86 -38.51
N GLY A 557 35.31 -12.36 -37.28
CA GLY A 557 35.53 -10.97 -36.91
C GLY A 557 36.99 -10.67 -36.57
N THR A 558 37.52 -9.53 -37.04
CA THR A 558 38.87 -9.05 -36.71
C THR A 558 38.97 -8.35 -35.34
N THR A 559 37.86 -8.27 -34.59
CA THR A 559 37.74 -7.63 -33.28
C THR A 559 36.91 -8.49 -32.34
N ALA A 560 37.42 -8.77 -31.14
CA ALA A 560 36.67 -9.43 -30.09
C ALA A 560 35.56 -8.53 -29.53
N ALA A 561 34.46 -9.13 -29.09
CA ALA A 561 33.36 -8.46 -28.40
C ALA A 561 33.79 -7.96 -27.01
N GLU A 562 33.05 -7.02 -26.44
CA GLU A 562 33.38 -6.47 -25.12
C GLU A 562 33.21 -7.48 -23.98
N LYS A 563 32.34 -8.48 -24.16
CA LYS A 563 32.18 -9.66 -23.30
C LYS A 563 33.52 -10.36 -23.00
N ASP A 564 34.41 -10.42 -23.99
CA ASP A 564 35.74 -11.05 -23.91
C ASP A 564 36.85 -10.12 -23.39
N ALA A 565 36.57 -8.83 -23.18
CA ALA A 565 37.53 -7.85 -22.69
C ALA A 565 37.97 -8.19 -21.26
N ALA A 566 39.23 -7.87 -20.91
CA ALA A 566 39.80 -8.18 -19.59
C ALA A 566 38.91 -7.80 -18.37
N PRO A 567 38.26 -6.62 -18.30
CA PRO A 567 37.35 -6.31 -17.18
C PRO A 567 36.04 -7.11 -17.19
N ASN A 568 35.59 -7.61 -18.34
CA ASN A 568 34.26 -8.21 -18.52
C ASN A 568 34.24 -9.74 -18.34
N ARG A 569 35.40 -10.42 -18.41
CA ARG A 569 35.56 -11.89 -18.26
C ARG A 569 35.02 -12.50 -16.96
N SER A 570 34.68 -11.69 -15.96
CA SER A 570 34.11 -12.10 -14.68
C SER A 570 32.63 -11.70 -14.51
N LEU A 571 31.97 -11.26 -15.58
CA LEU A 571 30.51 -11.11 -15.61
C LEU A 571 29.84 -12.49 -15.59
N ARG A 572 28.64 -12.56 -14.98
CA ARG A 572 27.86 -13.79 -14.75
C ARG A 572 26.37 -13.44 -14.63
N GLY A 573 25.48 -14.39 -14.91
CA GLY A 573 24.04 -14.13 -15.00
C GLY A 573 23.51 -13.99 -16.43
N PHE A 574 24.33 -14.28 -17.45
CA PHE A 574 23.90 -14.27 -18.86
C PHE A 574 22.75 -15.28 -19.06
N GLU A 575 22.89 -16.45 -18.43
CA GLU A 575 21.89 -17.52 -18.39
C GLU A 575 20.54 -17.09 -17.81
N VAL A 576 20.51 -16.09 -16.94
CA VAL A 576 19.27 -15.53 -16.35
C VAL A 576 18.58 -14.60 -17.36
N VAL A 577 19.36 -13.81 -18.09
CA VAL A 577 18.88 -12.96 -19.20
C VAL A 577 18.33 -13.83 -20.33
N ASP A 578 19.02 -14.92 -20.67
CA ASP A 578 18.59 -15.88 -21.69
C ASP A 578 17.29 -16.61 -21.28
N SER A 579 17.17 -17.09 -20.04
CA SER A 579 15.94 -17.72 -19.53
C SER A 579 14.76 -16.74 -19.53
N ALA A 580 14.98 -15.50 -19.06
CA ALA A 580 13.97 -14.46 -19.10
C ALA A 580 13.56 -14.16 -20.55
N LYS A 581 14.51 -13.99 -21.46
CA LYS A 581 14.26 -13.76 -22.89
C LYS A 581 13.48 -14.93 -23.52
N GLN A 582 13.80 -16.19 -23.20
CA GLN A 582 13.08 -17.36 -23.70
C GLN A 582 11.61 -17.39 -23.24
N ARG A 583 11.35 -17.10 -21.95
CA ARG A 583 9.97 -16.97 -21.43
C ARG A 583 9.23 -15.80 -22.07
N LEU A 584 9.90 -14.66 -22.25
CA LEU A 584 9.32 -13.47 -22.90
C LEU A 584 9.01 -13.70 -24.38
N GLU A 585 9.87 -14.37 -25.14
CA GLU A 585 9.59 -14.74 -26.54
C GLU A 585 8.44 -15.75 -26.67
N THR A 586 8.15 -16.50 -25.60
CA THR A 586 6.98 -17.41 -25.53
C THR A 586 5.69 -16.63 -25.20
N ALA A 587 5.75 -15.62 -24.33
CA ALA A 587 4.58 -14.83 -23.90
C ALA A 587 4.23 -13.67 -24.85
N CYS A 588 5.24 -13.02 -25.45
CA CYS A 588 5.12 -11.79 -26.22
C CYS A 588 6.27 -11.66 -27.25
N LYS A 589 6.30 -12.60 -28.19
CA LYS A 589 7.35 -12.76 -29.20
C LYS A 589 7.78 -11.44 -29.88
N GLY A 590 9.06 -11.13 -29.81
CA GLY A 590 9.70 -9.97 -30.43
C GLY A 590 9.37 -8.61 -29.79
N VAL A 591 8.71 -8.56 -28.63
CA VAL A 591 8.30 -7.30 -27.99
C VAL A 591 9.36 -6.74 -27.04
N VAL A 592 9.95 -7.57 -26.18
CA VAL A 592 10.84 -7.12 -25.09
C VAL A 592 12.31 -7.21 -25.49
N SER A 593 13.08 -6.12 -25.30
CA SER A 593 14.51 -6.06 -25.62
C SER A 593 15.36 -6.72 -24.52
N CYS A 594 16.53 -7.22 -24.88
CA CYS A 594 17.53 -7.68 -23.91
C CYS A 594 18.09 -6.51 -23.07
N ALA A 595 18.18 -5.31 -23.66
CA ALA A 595 18.56 -4.08 -22.96
C ALA A 595 17.61 -3.73 -21.81
N ASP A 596 16.29 -3.91 -21.99
CA ASP A 596 15.33 -3.73 -20.90
C ASP A 596 15.33 -4.88 -19.90
N ILE A 597 15.57 -6.13 -20.35
CA ILE A 597 15.76 -7.28 -19.43
C ILE A 597 16.95 -7.02 -18.48
N LEU A 598 18.08 -6.50 -18.97
CA LEU A 598 19.22 -6.14 -18.12
C LEU A 598 18.87 -5.07 -17.07
N ALA A 599 18.16 -4.02 -17.48
CA ALA A 599 17.77 -2.93 -16.59
C ALA A 599 16.77 -3.39 -15.51
N PHE A 600 15.79 -4.22 -15.88
CA PHE A 600 14.87 -4.86 -14.93
C PHE A 600 15.62 -5.85 -14.01
N ALA A 601 16.51 -6.67 -14.55
CA ALA A 601 17.24 -7.68 -13.79
C ALA A 601 18.18 -7.07 -12.75
N ALA A 602 18.82 -5.94 -13.07
CA ALA A 602 19.61 -5.15 -12.12
C ALA A 602 18.74 -4.60 -10.98
N ARG A 603 17.56 -4.03 -11.28
CA ARG A 603 16.60 -3.60 -10.24
C ARG A 603 16.19 -4.76 -9.35
N ASP A 604 15.67 -5.83 -9.92
CA ASP A 604 15.10 -6.93 -9.14
C ASP A 604 16.19 -7.61 -8.28
N SER A 605 17.44 -7.64 -8.76
CA SER A 605 18.61 -8.06 -7.99
C SER A 605 18.90 -7.19 -6.76
N VAL A 606 18.83 -5.86 -6.88
CA VAL A 606 18.98 -4.92 -5.75
C VAL A 606 17.88 -5.14 -4.71
N VAL A 607 16.64 -5.33 -5.17
CA VAL A 607 15.47 -5.55 -4.31
C VAL A 607 15.55 -6.88 -3.56
N LEU A 608 15.93 -7.96 -4.26
CA LEU A 608 16.09 -9.29 -3.65
C LEU A 608 17.22 -9.34 -2.62
N ALA A 609 18.25 -8.50 -2.78
CA ALA A 609 19.29 -8.30 -1.76
C ALA A 609 18.83 -7.42 -0.57
N GLY A 610 17.64 -6.81 -0.61
CA GLY A 610 17.10 -5.98 0.47
C GLY A 610 17.17 -4.46 0.24
N GLY A 611 17.59 -4.02 -0.95
CA GLY A 611 17.55 -2.62 -1.37
C GLY A 611 16.14 -2.12 -1.68
N SER A 612 15.97 -0.80 -1.75
CA SER A 612 14.67 -0.19 -2.08
C SER A 612 14.31 -0.39 -3.55
N PRO A 613 13.06 -0.80 -3.89
CA PRO A 613 12.62 -0.90 -5.26
C PRO A 613 12.47 0.48 -5.91
N TYR A 614 12.93 0.58 -7.15
CA TYR A 614 12.83 1.76 -8.00
C TYR A 614 12.22 1.39 -9.34
N ARG A 615 11.54 2.33 -10.00
CA ARG A 615 10.92 2.11 -11.30
C ARG A 615 11.96 2.25 -12.40
N VAL A 616 11.96 1.32 -13.35
CA VAL A 616 12.88 1.32 -14.50
C VAL A 616 12.10 1.79 -15.72
N PRO A 617 12.42 2.97 -16.29
CA PRO A 617 11.93 3.34 -17.61
C PRO A 617 12.45 2.35 -18.65
N ALA A 618 11.59 1.85 -19.53
CA ALA A 618 11.88 0.85 -20.56
C ALA A 618 11.48 1.36 -21.96
N GLY A 619 11.75 0.57 -22.99
CA GLY A 619 11.69 0.98 -24.40
C GLY A 619 13.08 1.13 -25.06
N ARG A 620 14.11 0.51 -24.47
CA ARG A 620 15.44 0.40 -25.09
C ARG A 620 15.37 -0.55 -26.27
N ARG A 621 16.15 -0.30 -27.31
CA ARG A 621 16.45 -1.27 -28.38
C ARG A 621 17.82 -1.91 -28.15
N ASP A 622 17.93 -3.16 -28.59
CA ASP A 622 19.18 -3.91 -28.54
C ASP A 622 20.20 -3.36 -29.56
N GLY A 623 21.43 -3.18 -29.11
CA GLY A 623 22.59 -2.79 -29.90
C GLY A 623 23.13 -3.93 -30.74
N ASN A 624 23.93 -3.59 -31.75
CA ASN A 624 24.49 -4.55 -32.72
C ASN A 624 26.02 -4.48 -32.85
N THR A 625 26.70 -3.70 -32.00
CA THR A 625 28.13 -3.37 -32.14
C THR A 625 28.86 -3.45 -30.80
N SER A 626 29.58 -4.55 -30.56
CA SER A 626 30.35 -4.82 -29.34
C SER A 626 31.84 -4.94 -29.64
N VAL A 627 32.72 -4.28 -28.87
CA VAL A 627 34.17 -4.22 -29.16
C VAL A 627 35.03 -4.14 -27.89
N ALA A 628 35.98 -5.07 -27.74
CA ALA A 628 36.82 -5.21 -26.55
C ALA A 628 37.74 -4.02 -26.20
N SER A 629 38.10 -3.18 -27.18
CA SER A 629 38.87 -1.94 -26.92
C SER A 629 38.09 -0.94 -26.07
N ASP A 630 36.77 -0.93 -26.22
CA ASP A 630 35.94 0.16 -25.74
C ASP A 630 35.64 -0.05 -24.24
N ALA A 631 35.56 -1.30 -23.79
CA ALA A 631 35.55 -1.66 -22.37
C ALA A 631 36.84 -1.21 -21.64
N LEU A 632 38.01 -1.37 -22.26
CA LEU A 632 39.30 -0.97 -21.68
C LEU A 632 39.47 0.55 -21.60
N GLY A 633 38.82 1.31 -22.48
CA GLY A 633 38.92 2.77 -22.52
C GLY A 633 37.94 3.53 -21.62
N ASN A 634 36.84 2.90 -21.21
CA ASN A 634 35.72 3.57 -20.54
C ASN A 634 35.43 3.11 -19.10
N LEU A 635 35.70 1.85 -18.75
CA LEU A 635 35.42 1.34 -17.40
C LEU A 635 36.44 1.86 -16.36
N PRO A 636 36.02 2.21 -15.13
CA PRO A 636 36.94 2.65 -14.09
C PRO A 636 37.80 1.48 -13.57
N PRO A 637 39.14 1.63 -13.48
CA PRO A 637 39.99 0.60 -12.88
C PRO A 637 39.86 0.58 -11.34
N PRO A 638 40.07 -0.57 -10.66
CA PRO A 638 39.98 -0.71 -9.20
C PRO A 638 41.09 0.03 -8.42
N THR A 639 41.97 0.74 -9.14
CA THR A 639 43.07 1.57 -8.63
C THR A 639 42.92 3.04 -9.04
N ALA A 640 41.74 3.47 -9.50
CA ALA A 640 41.46 4.88 -9.78
C ALA A 640 41.42 5.72 -8.51
N ASP A 641 41.83 6.99 -8.61
CA ASP A 641 41.65 7.99 -7.55
C ASP A 641 40.31 8.75 -7.73
N VAL A 642 39.92 9.55 -6.73
CA VAL A 642 38.69 10.36 -6.80
C VAL A 642 38.65 11.26 -8.04
N PRO A 643 39.72 11.96 -8.45
CA PRO A 643 39.75 12.68 -9.73
C PRO A 643 39.45 11.82 -10.95
N LYS A 644 40.04 10.62 -11.07
CA LYS A 644 39.82 9.73 -12.21
C LYS A 644 38.43 9.09 -12.22
N LEU A 645 37.91 8.69 -11.05
CA LEU A 645 36.53 8.23 -10.90
C LEU A 645 35.56 9.35 -11.30
N THR A 646 35.74 10.56 -10.77
CA THR A 646 34.91 11.73 -11.08
C THR A 646 34.92 12.03 -12.59
N GLN A 647 36.08 11.94 -13.25
CA GLN A 647 36.17 12.10 -14.71
C GLN A 647 35.36 11.03 -15.49
N VAL A 648 35.43 9.76 -15.08
CA VAL A 648 34.75 8.65 -15.78
C VAL A 648 33.23 8.73 -15.60
N PHE A 649 32.73 9.09 -14.41
CA PHE A 649 31.30 9.28 -14.16
C PHE A 649 30.77 10.54 -14.85
N ALA A 650 31.49 11.67 -14.78
CA ALA A 650 31.10 12.92 -15.44
C ALA A 650 31.03 12.81 -16.97
N LYS A 651 31.90 11.97 -17.59
CA LYS A 651 31.81 11.65 -19.03
C LYS A 651 30.43 11.08 -19.42
N ASN A 652 29.82 10.31 -18.52
CA ASN A 652 28.52 9.68 -18.70
C ASN A 652 27.36 10.50 -18.08
N GLY A 653 27.59 11.78 -17.76
CA GLY A 653 26.57 12.68 -17.22
C GLY A 653 26.21 12.44 -15.74
N LEU A 654 26.95 11.60 -15.02
CA LEU A 654 26.73 11.29 -13.61
C LEU A 654 27.55 12.24 -12.72
N SER A 655 26.94 12.68 -11.61
CA SER A 655 27.59 13.58 -10.64
C SER A 655 28.55 12.85 -9.69
N GLN A 656 29.29 13.60 -8.87
CA GLN A 656 30.12 13.02 -7.81
C GLN A 656 29.28 12.36 -6.70
N ASP A 657 28.06 12.86 -6.45
CA ASP A 657 27.06 12.18 -5.62
C ASP A 657 26.68 10.82 -6.22
N ASP A 658 26.33 10.80 -7.52
CA ASP A 658 25.96 9.57 -8.22
C ASP A 658 27.12 8.56 -8.25
N MET A 659 28.36 9.04 -8.37
CA MET A 659 29.58 8.23 -8.30
C MET A 659 29.72 7.54 -6.94
N VAL A 660 29.74 8.29 -5.82
CA VAL A 660 29.88 7.69 -4.47
C VAL A 660 28.73 6.72 -4.19
N ILE A 661 27.52 7.07 -4.60
CA ILE A 661 26.33 6.24 -4.43
C ILE A 661 26.41 4.95 -5.23
N LEU A 662 26.78 4.99 -6.51
CA LEU A 662 26.88 3.80 -7.35
C LEU A 662 28.06 2.90 -6.95
N SER A 663 29.15 3.46 -6.42
CA SER A 663 30.20 2.67 -5.74
C SER A 663 29.63 1.85 -4.56
N GLY A 664 28.57 2.33 -3.92
CA GLY A 664 27.79 1.58 -2.93
C GLY A 664 27.23 0.24 -3.42
N ALA A 665 27.18 -0.03 -4.73
CA ALA A 665 26.84 -1.36 -5.27
C ALA A 665 27.77 -2.46 -4.73
N HIS A 666 28.99 -2.12 -4.32
CA HIS A 666 29.96 -3.06 -3.75
C HIS A 666 29.58 -3.61 -2.37
N THR A 667 28.47 -3.18 -1.76
CA THR A 667 27.86 -3.88 -0.60
C THR A 667 27.48 -5.32 -0.93
N ILE A 668 27.06 -5.59 -2.19
CA ILE A 668 26.79 -6.95 -2.66
C ILE A 668 27.91 -7.50 -3.55
N GLY A 669 28.28 -8.76 -3.28
CA GLY A 669 29.13 -9.58 -4.13
C GLY A 669 30.57 -9.73 -3.68
N VAL A 670 31.40 -10.10 -4.66
CA VAL A 670 32.78 -10.54 -4.47
C VAL A 670 33.67 -9.98 -5.58
N THR A 671 34.93 -9.73 -5.26
CA THR A 671 35.97 -9.33 -6.22
C THR A 671 37.14 -10.31 -6.21
N HIS A 672 37.88 -10.39 -7.32
CA HIS A 672 39.04 -11.29 -7.43
C HIS A 672 40.30 -10.66 -6.80
N CYS A 673 41.18 -11.50 -6.25
CA CYS A 673 42.47 -11.09 -5.69
C CYS A 673 43.32 -10.26 -6.67
N SER A 674 43.21 -10.54 -7.97
CA SER A 674 43.88 -9.78 -9.04
C SER A 674 43.47 -8.30 -9.11
N SER A 675 42.28 -7.92 -8.64
CA SER A 675 41.79 -6.53 -8.67
C SER A 675 42.47 -5.62 -7.63
N PHE A 676 43.08 -6.17 -6.57
CA PHE A 676 43.62 -5.41 -5.45
C PHE A 676 44.96 -5.91 -4.90
N SER A 677 45.57 -6.96 -5.48
CA SER A 677 46.85 -7.54 -5.06
C SER A 677 47.98 -6.51 -4.93
N ALA A 678 47.99 -5.46 -5.75
CA ALA A 678 48.91 -4.34 -5.64
C ALA A 678 48.86 -3.65 -4.27
N ARG A 679 47.70 -3.56 -3.62
CA ARG A 679 47.55 -2.97 -2.27
C ARG A 679 48.18 -3.83 -1.17
N LEU A 680 48.30 -5.14 -1.38
CA LEU A 680 48.92 -6.05 -0.42
C LEU A 680 50.44 -6.12 -0.60
N TYR A 681 50.92 -6.11 -1.86
CA TYR A 681 52.30 -6.55 -2.18
C TYR A 681 53.10 -5.62 -3.10
N GLY A 682 52.52 -4.53 -3.61
CA GLY A 682 53.16 -3.67 -4.61
C GLY A 682 52.70 -2.22 -4.62
N TYR A 683 52.28 -1.67 -3.48
CA TYR A 683 51.68 -0.34 -3.39
C TYR A 683 52.68 0.78 -3.70
N ASN A 684 53.88 0.68 -3.13
CA ASN A 684 55.06 1.42 -3.55
C ASN A 684 56.35 0.69 -3.11
N SER A 685 57.49 1.13 -3.60
CA SER A 685 58.82 0.54 -3.34
C SER A 685 59.33 0.63 -1.90
N SER A 686 58.64 1.38 -1.03
CA SER A 686 59.10 1.74 0.32
C SER A 686 58.25 1.11 1.42
N THR A 687 56.96 0.85 1.18
CA THR A 687 56.04 0.22 2.16
C THR A 687 55.61 -1.20 1.78
N GLY A 688 55.60 -1.54 0.48
CA GLY A 688 55.07 -2.82 -0.04
C GLY A 688 53.54 -2.89 0.02
N GLN A 689 52.97 -2.77 1.23
CA GLN A 689 51.53 -2.69 1.47
C GLN A 689 51.02 -1.23 1.41
N ASP A 690 49.75 -1.07 1.09
CA ASP A 690 48.97 0.17 1.21
C ASP A 690 48.74 0.53 2.69
N PRO A 691 49.17 1.73 3.16
CA PRO A 691 48.98 2.17 4.54
C PRO A 691 47.56 2.66 4.86
N SER A 692 46.68 2.81 3.86
CA SER A 692 45.26 3.14 4.06
C SER A 692 44.39 1.91 4.40
N LEU A 693 44.95 0.70 4.28
CA LEU A 693 44.27 -0.56 4.57
C LEU A 693 44.51 -1.00 6.03
N ASP A 694 43.43 -1.19 6.79
CA ASP A 694 43.43 -1.72 8.15
C ASP A 694 44.30 -2.98 8.26
N ALA A 695 45.21 -3.00 9.23
CA ALA A 695 46.17 -4.10 9.40
C ALA A 695 45.49 -5.46 9.66
N ALA A 696 44.31 -5.48 10.32
CA ALA A 696 43.56 -6.72 10.51
C ALA A 696 42.93 -7.19 9.18
N MET A 697 42.34 -6.28 8.41
CA MET A 697 41.80 -6.57 7.07
C MET A 697 42.90 -6.99 6.09
N ALA A 698 44.04 -6.30 6.04
CA ALA A 698 45.21 -6.67 5.23
C ALA A 698 45.72 -8.08 5.58
N THR A 699 45.75 -8.43 6.88
CA THR A 699 46.10 -9.79 7.36
C THR A 699 45.09 -10.84 6.90
N ARG A 700 43.78 -10.52 6.89
CA ARG A 700 42.71 -11.40 6.41
C ARG A 700 42.82 -11.61 4.89
N LEU A 701 42.92 -10.52 4.12
CA LEU A 701 43.05 -10.54 2.66
C LEU A 701 44.31 -11.28 2.20
N SER A 702 45.46 -11.09 2.88
CA SER A 702 46.71 -11.79 2.56
C SER A 702 46.63 -13.31 2.75
N ARG A 703 45.70 -13.82 3.57
CA ARG A 703 45.45 -15.27 3.72
C ARG A 703 44.58 -15.83 2.59
N ALA A 704 43.63 -15.04 2.09
CA ALA A 704 42.79 -15.42 0.95
C ALA A 704 43.49 -15.27 -0.41
N CYS A 705 44.40 -14.29 -0.49
CA CYS A 705 45.08 -13.85 -1.71
C CYS A 705 46.61 -13.88 -1.55
N PRO A 706 47.25 -15.05 -1.33
CA PRO A 706 48.70 -15.12 -1.10
C PRO A 706 49.52 -14.65 -2.31
N ALA A 707 50.72 -14.13 -2.06
CA ALA A 707 51.60 -13.49 -3.04
C ALA A 707 52.19 -14.40 -4.14
N SER A 708 51.87 -15.70 -4.18
CA SER A 708 52.51 -16.69 -5.06
C SER A 708 51.53 -17.62 -5.77
N GLY A 709 51.57 -17.58 -7.12
CA GLY A 709 50.90 -18.53 -8.01
C GLY A 709 49.70 -17.96 -8.76
N GLY A 710 49.59 -18.28 -10.07
CA GLY A 710 48.50 -17.79 -10.93
C GLY A 710 47.09 -18.21 -10.50
N ALA A 711 46.96 -19.32 -9.74
CA ALA A 711 45.69 -19.73 -9.15
C ALA A 711 45.21 -18.76 -8.05
N ALA A 712 46.12 -18.20 -7.24
CA ALA A 712 45.76 -17.25 -6.17
C ALA A 712 45.19 -15.93 -6.74
N ALA A 713 45.51 -15.58 -7.99
CA ALA A 713 44.92 -14.43 -8.68
C ALA A 713 43.45 -14.63 -9.09
N ALA A 714 42.98 -15.89 -9.15
CA ALA A 714 41.59 -16.24 -9.47
C ALA A 714 40.68 -16.35 -8.24
N ASN A 715 41.25 -16.53 -7.03
CA ASN A 715 40.51 -16.51 -5.77
C ASN A 715 39.67 -15.23 -5.64
N THR A 716 38.54 -15.34 -4.93
CA THR A 716 37.62 -14.22 -4.65
C THR A 716 37.53 -13.91 -3.16
N VAL A 717 37.18 -12.66 -2.84
CA VAL A 717 36.85 -12.19 -1.49
C VAL A 717 35.56 -11.39 -1.54
N ALA A 718 34.83 -11.35 -0.42
CA ALA A 718 33.73 -10.41 -0.21
C ALA A 718 34.21 -8.96 -0.42
N MET A 719 33.40 -8.13 -1.08
CA MET A 719 33.66 -6.69 -1.14
C MET A 719 33.19 -5.96 0.13
N ASP A 720 32.17 -6.51 0.80
CA ASP A 720 31.66 -6.04 2.08
C ASP A 720 31.92 -7.07 3.20
N ASP A 721 32.61 -6.64 4.27
CA ASP A 721 33.07 -7.50 5.36
C ASP A 721 31.97 -7.73 6.41
N GLY A 722 30.95 -8.51 6.04
CA GLY A 722 29.90 -8.97 6.94
C GLY A 722 28.65 -9.49 6.24
N SER A 723 28.24 -8.84 5.15
CA SER A 723 26.94 -9.07 4.50
C SER A 723 27.00 -9.10 2.95
N PRO A 724 27.94 -9.84 2.31
CA PRO A 724 28.19 -9.80 0.85
C PRO A 724 27.04 -10.27 -0.07
N TYR A 725 25.84 -10.52 0.47
CA TYR A 725 24.62 -10.83 -0.27
C TYR A 725 23.42 -9.95 0.13
N ALA A 726 23.58 -9.05 1.11
CA ALA A 726 22.58 -8.07 1.48
C ALA A 726 22.98 -6.70 0.93
N PHE A 727 22.00 -5.93 0.49
CA PHE A 727 22.19 -4.55 0.06
C PHE A 727 21.98 -3.65 1.28
N ASP A 728 23.07 -3.27 1.95
CA ASP A 728 22.99 -2.48 3.18
C ASP A 728 24.08 -1.39 3.27
N THR A 729 24.31 -0.82 4.46
CA THR A 729 25.23 0.30 4.68
C THR A 729 26.65 -0.10 5.09
N SER A 730 26.90 -1.38 5.39
CA SER A 730 28.20 -1.86 5.90
C SER A 730 29.37 -1.55 4.97
N TYR A 731 29.17 -1.49 3.66
CA TYR A 731 30.20 -1.08 2.70
C TYR A 731 30.84 0.25 3.10
N TYR A 732 30.03 1.28 3.32
CA TYR A 732 30.51 2.60 3.72
C TYR A 732 31.08 2.60 5.15
N GLN A 733 30.54 1.78 6.07
CA GLN A 733 31.11 1.61 7.41
C GLN A 733 32.50 0.97 7.33
N ASN A 734 32.70 0.01 6.44
CA ASN A 734 33.98 -0.62 6.14
C ASN A 734 34.94 0.38 5.49
N LEU A 735 34.49 1.28 4.59
CA LEU A 735 35.33 2.37 4.10
C LEU A 735 35.80 3.29 5.25
N LEU A 736 34.89 3.73 6.13
CA LEU A 736 35.24 4.56 7.30
C LEU A 736 36.20 3.86 8.27
N ALA A 737 36.19 2.53 8.32
CA ALA A 737 37.09 1.71 9.12
C ALA A 737 38.44 1.39 8.44
N GLY A 738 38.72 1.91 7.24
CA GLY A 738 39.94 1.60 6.48
C GLY A 738 39.94 0.20 5.86
N ARG A 739 38.77 -0.43 5.68
CA ARG A 739 38.60 -1.83 5.24
C ARG A 739 38.09 -1.98 3.81
N GLY A 740 37.95 -0.90 3.05
CA GLY A 740 37.60 -0.98 1.63
C GLY A 740 38.60 -1.87 0.89
N VAL A 741 38.11 -2.84 0.11
CA VAL A 741 38.97 -3.85 -0.54
C VAL A 741 39.74 -3.26 -1.72
N LEU A 742 39.04 -2.55 -2.60
CA LEU A 742 39.64 -1.88 -3.77
C LEU A 742 40.24 -0.52 -3.37
N ALA A 743 41.23 -0.07 -4.14
CA ALA A 743 41.85 1.24 -3.89
C ALA A 743 40.92 2.39 -4.34
N SER A 744 40.14 2.17 -5.40
CA SER A 744 39.04 3.06 -5.82
C SER A 744 38.08 3.40 -4.68
N ASP A 745 37.76 2.40 -3.87
CA ASP A 745 36.71 2.48 -2.87
C ASP A 745 37.26 3.17 -1.61
N GLN A 746 38.46 2.78 -1.16
CA GLN A 746 39.12 3.43 -0.03
C GLN A 746 39.53 4.88 -0.34
N ALA A 747 39.78 5.22 -1.63
CA ALA A 747 40.03 6.60 -2.04
C ALA A 747 38.82 7.53 -1.78
N LEU A 748 37.58 7.00 -1.70
CA LEU A 748 36.39 7.80 -1.39
C LEU A 748 36.43 8.44 0.02
N THR A 749 37.28 7.96 0.93
CA THR A 749 37.50 8.59 2.24
C THR A 749 38.68 9.57 2.28
N ALA A 750 39.44 9.72 1.18
CA ALA A 750 40.63 10.55 1.12
C ALA A 750 40.35 11.98 0.61
N ASP A 751 39.30 12.19 -0.18
CA ASP A 751 38.78 13.52 -0.51
C ASP A 751 37.66 13.93 0.47
N ASN A 752 37.61 15.22 0.82
CA ASN A 752 36.71 15.74 1.85
C ASN A 752 35.23 15.81 1.39
N ALA A 753 34.95 15.96 0.10
CA ALA A 753 33.59 15.95 -0.42
C ALA A 753 33.05 14.51 -0.51
N THR A 754 33.85 13.57 -1.03
CA THR A 754 33.43 12.15 -1.07
C THR A 754 33.37 11.53 0.33
N ALA A 755 34.26 11.91 1.26
CA ALA A 755 34.22 11.39 2.64
C ALA A 755 32.94 11.81 3.39
N ALA A 756 32.45 13.03 3.15
CA ALA A 756 31.17 13.49 3.70
C ALA A 756 29.97 12.67 3.17
N LEU A 757 30.02 12.28 1.88
CA LEU A 757 29.01 11.41 1.27
C LEU A 757 29.12 9.96 1.78
N VAL A 758 30.32 9.41 1.96
CA VAL A 758 30.53 8.10 2.59
C VAL A 758 29.95 8.08 4.01
N ALA A 759 30.26 9.10 4.82
CA ALA A 759 29.74 9.24 6.18
C ALA A 759 28.21 9.41 6.24
N GLN A 760 27.62 10.14 5.28
CA GLN A 760 26.17 10.30 5.14
C GLN A 760 25.45 8.97 4.87
N ASN A 761 26.02 8.10 4.04
CA ASN A 761 25.39 6.83 3.66
C ASN A 761 25.64 5.71 4.68
N ALA A 762 26.79 5.71 5.38
CA ALA A 762 27.18 4.66 6.34
C ALA A 762 26.18 4.36 7.47
N TYR A 763 25.30 5.30 7.80
CA TYR A 763 24.32 5.14 8.88
C TYR A 763 22.88 5.46 8.45
N ASN A 764 22.61 5.58 7.15
CA ASN A 764 21.31 5.96 6.62
C ASN A 764 20.91 5.09 5.40
N MET A 765 20.52 3.84 5.70
CA MET A 765 20.09 2.85 4.70
C MET A 765 19.00 3.37 3.77
N TYR A 766 18.02 4.12 4.29
CA TYR A 766 16.95 4.66 3.47
C TYR A 766 17.46 5.72 2.47
N LEU A 767 18.33 6.63 2.91
CA LEU A 767 18.92 7.64 2.02
C LEU A 767 19.82 6.99 0.98
N PHE A 768 20.66 6.03 1.38
CA PHE A 768 21.52 5.27 0.48
C PHE A 768 20.71 4.53 -0.58
N ALA A 769 19.80 3.65 -0.18
CA ALA A 769 19.01 2.84 -1.10
C ALA A 769 18.11 3.69 -2.01
N THR A 770 17.58 4.82 -1.51
CA THR A 770 16.82 5.79 -2.32
C THR A 770 17.70 6.46 -3.36
N LYS A 771 18.84 7.05 -2.96
CA LYS A 771 19.79 7.67 -3.89
C LYS A 771 20.33 6.63 -4.89
N PHE A 772 20.54 5.38 -4.46
CA PHE A 772 21.02 4.30 -5.32
C PHE A 772 20.04 3.97 -6.44
N GLY A 773 18.74 3.78 -6.12
CA GLY A 773 17.72 3.57 -7.14
C GLY A 773 17.64 4.74 -8.14
N GLN A 774 17.78 5.98 -7.65
CA GLN A 774 17.81 7.18 -8.50
C GLN A 774 19.04 7.21 -9.42
N ALA A 775 20.22 6.88 -8.89
CA ALA A 775 21.47 6.82 -9.68
C ALA A 775 21.47 5.65 -10.68
N MET A 776 20.87 4.51 -10.34
CA MET A 776 20.66 3.38 -11.26
C MET A 776 19.70 3.75 -12.40
N VAL A 777 18.66 4.56 -12.15
CA VAL A 777 17.77 5.07 -13.22
C VAL A 777 18.50 6.06 -14.13
N LYS A 778 19.32 6.97 -13.58
CA LYS A 778 20.20 7.85 -14.39
C LYS A 778 21.16 7.04 -15.24
N MET A 779 21.85 6.07 -14.63
CA MET A 779 22.78 5.16 -15.32
C MET A 779 22.09 4.42 -16.45
N GLY A 780 20.90 3.83 -16.17
CA GLY A 780 20.08 3.11 -17.14
C GLY A 780 19.61 3.94 -18.35
N ALA A 781 19.82 5.26 -18.37
CA ALA A 781 19.51 6.15 -19.48
C ALA A 781 20.74 6.55 -20.33
N ILE A 782 21.95 6.11 -19.98
CA ILE A 782 23.17 6.42 -20.74
C ILE A 782 23.08 5.76 -22.14
N GLY A 783 23.29 6.55 -23.20
CA GLY A 783 23.50 6.06 -24.57
C GLY A 783 22.37 5.27 -25.23
N VAL A 784 21.17 5.23 -24.64
CA VAL A 784 20.07 4.33 -25.03
C VAL A 784 19.57 4.52 -26.47
N LEU A 785 19.29 3.40 -27.14
CA LEU A 785 18.72 3.37 -28.50
C LEU A 785 17.18 3.36 -28.45
N THR A 786 16.52 4.34 -29.11
CA THR A 786 15.06 4.47 -29.15
C THR A 786 14.54 4.88 -30.55
N GLY A 787 13.25 4.62 -30.81
CA GLY A 787 12.58 5.02 -32.05
C GLY A 787 13.17 4.37 -33.32
N ASP A 788 13.21 5.11 -34.41
CA ASP A 788 13.79 4.68 -35.70
C ASP A 788 15.30 4.99 -35.82
N ARG A 789 16.00 5.27 -34.71
CA ARG A 789 17.45 5.53 -34.73
C ARG A 789 18.27 4.24 -34.78
N SER A 790 18.10 3.48 -35.86
CA SER A 790 19.10 2.50 -36.31
C SER A 790 19.84 3.04 -37.54
N MET A 791 21.17 3.19 -37.40
CA MET A 791 22.15 3.56 -38.42
C MET A 791 22.14 5.00 -38.96
N GLU A 792 23.31 5.63 -38.96
CA GLU A 792 23.60 6.80 -39.79
C GLU A 792 23.73 6.39 -41.26
N ALA A 793 22.82 6.83 -42.13
CA ALA A 793 22.94 6.65 -43.57
C ALA A 793 22.53 7.91 -44.35
N ARG A 794 23.37 8.29 -45.32
CA ARG A 794 23.28 9.56 -46.08
C ARG A 794 22.05 9.67 -46.99
N GLY A 795 21.26 10.75 -46.83
CA GLY A 795 21.10 11.70 -47.94
C GLY A 795 19.72 11.95 -48.58
N SER A 796 19.59 13.20 -49.07
CA SER A 796 18.65 13.72 -50.09
C SER A 796 17.32 14.38 -49.64
N ARG A 797 16.82 15.26 -50.53
CA ARG A 797 15.77 16.28 -50.36
C ARG A 797 14.41 15.77 -50.89
N GLY A 798 13.27 16.23 -50.35
CA GLY A 798 11.94 15.71 -50.77
C GLY A 798 10.69 16.57 -50.48
N MET A 799 10.76 17.90 -50.59
CA MET A 799 9.65 18.85 -50.39
C MET A 799 8.31 18.49 -51.08
N LYS A 800 7.18 18.55 -50.34
CA LYS A 800 5.98 19.38 -50.67
C LYS A 800 4.92 19.44 -49.56
N LEU A 801 4.12 20.51 -49.59
CA LEU A 801 3.10 20.94 -48.61
C LEU A 801 1.76 21.19 -49.33
N ARG A 802 0.64 21.18 -48.58
CA ARG A 802 -0.76 21.45 -49.00
C ARG A 802 -1.38 20.24 -49.73
N LEU A 803 -2.66 19.90 -49.53
CA LEU A 803 -3.83 20.72 -49.20
C LEU A 803 -4.95 19.86 -48.57
N PHE A 804 -5.55 20.26 -47.42
CA PHE A 804 -6.99 20.07 -47.10
C PHE A 804 -7.48 20.72 -45.78
N VAL A 805 -7.02 21.94 -45.47
CA VAL A 805 -7.63 22.75 -44.40
C VAL A 805 -8.89 23.42 -44.96
N ALA A 806 -10.09 22.91 -44.61
CA ALA A 806 -11.38 23.54 -44.93
C ALA A 806 -12.58 22.98 -44.14
N VAL A 807 -12.68 21.65 -43.95
CA VAL A 807 -13.95 21.00 -43.53
C VAL A 807 -13.90 20.44 -42.09
N MET A 808 -12.71 20.19 -41.54
CA MET A 808 -12.54 19.65 -40.18
C MET A 808 -12.66 20.75 -39.10
N ALA A 809 -13.84 21.39 -39.00
CA ALA A 809 -14.01 22.60 -38.18
C ALA A 809 -15.33 22.71 -37.40
N MET A 810 -16.26 21.74 -37.49
CA MET A 810 -17.62 21.93 -36.97
C MET A 810 -18.32 20.67 -36.42
N ALA A 811 -17.56 19.62 -36.04
CA ALA A 811 -18.13 18.33 -35.61
C ALA A 811 -17.32 17.59 -34.53
N ILE A 812 -16.73 18.30 -33.56
CA ILE A 812 -16.10 17.68 -32.37
C ILE A 812 -16.76 18.22 -31.09
N SER A 813 -17.76 17.48 -30.62
CA SER A 813 -18.33 17.60 -29.27
C SER A 813 -18.27 16.24 -28.57
N SER A 814 -17.10 15.59 -28.67
CA SER A 814 -16.78 14.37 -27.94
C SER A 814 -16.85 14.64 -26.44
N ARG A 815 -17.58 13.79 -25.69
CA ARG A 815 -17.66 13.90 -24.23
C ARG A 815 -16.27 13.81 -23.61
N SER A 816 -15.85 14.86 -22.93
CA SER A 816 -14.62 14.86 -22.14
C SER A 816 -14.72 13.80 -21.04
N SER A 817 -13.81 12.82 -21.04
CA SER A 817 -13.51 12.10 -19.81
C SER A 817 -12.75 13.06 -18.92
N GLN A 818 -13.44 13.66 -17.94
CA GLN A 818 -12.76 14.40 -16.88
C GLN A 818 -11.99 13.39 -16.04
N ALA A 819 -10.66 13.53 -15.97
CA ALA A 819 -9.87 12.84 -14.97
C ALA A 819 -10.30 13.38 -13.60
N GLN A 820 -11.05 12.59 -12.85
CA GLN A 820 -11.52 12.94 -11.52
C GLN A 820 -10.37 12.77 -10.51
N LEU A 821 -10.34 13.59 -9.46
CA LEU A 821 -9.38 13.40 -8.37
C LEU A 821 -9.65 12.05 -7.68
N GLN A 822 -8.57 11.33 -7.33
CA GLN A 822 -8.65 9.99 -6.77
C GLN A 822 -7.77 9.84 -5.53
N VAL A 823 -8.26 9.17 -4.50
CA VAL A 823 -7.40 8.66 -3.42
C VAL A 823 -6.51 7.56 -3.99
N GLY A 824 -5.23 7.56 -3.64
CA GLY A 824 -4.24 6.64 -4.23
C GLY A 824 -3.89 6.94 -5.69
N TYR A 825 -4.12 8.17 -6.19
CA TYR A 825 -3.78 8.57 -7.58
C TYR A 825 -2.30 8.28 -7.93
N TYR A 826 -1.40 8.37 -6.95
CA TYR A 826 0.02 8.13 -7.14
C TYR A 826 0.49 6.70 -6.86
N ASP A 827 -0.34 5.81 -6.30
CA ASP A 827 0.01 4.41 -5.96
C ASP A 827 0.65 3.65 -7.13
N THR A 828 0.20 3.93 -8.35
CA THR A 828 0.66 3.30 -9.59
C THR A 828 1.44 4.26 -10.50
N LEU A 829 1.64 5.52 -10.12
CA LEU A 829 2.35 6.53 -10.90
C LEU A 829 3.67 6.94 -10.23
N CYS A 830 3.61 7.37 -8.96
CA CYS A 830 4.74 7.64 -8.08
C CYS A 830 4.47 7.05 -6.69
N PRO A 831 4.74 5.75 -6.43
CA PRO A 831 4.38 5.09 -5.18
C PRO A 831 5.05 5.70 -3.93
N ALA A 832 6.15 6.44 -4.12
CA ALA A 832 6.85 7.17 -3.07
C ALA A 832 6.35 8.61 -2.86
N ALA A 833 5.30 9.06 -3.56
CA ALA A 833 4.89 10.47 -3.55
C ALA A 833 4.54 10.96 -2.15
N GLU A 834 3.57 10.31 -1.51
CA GLU A 834 3.04 10.76 -0.23
C GLU A 834 4.06 10.60 0.90
N ILE A 835 4.88 9.54 0.90
CA ILE A 835 5.91 9.34 1.93
C ILE A 835 7.05 10.37 1.82
N ILE A 836 7.46 10.76 0.60
CA ILE A 836 8.46 11.82 0.39
C ILE A 836 7.96 13.17 0.92
N ILE A 837 6.67 13.47 0.69
CA ILE A 837 6.03 14.70 1.18
C ILE A 837 5.93 14.66 2.71
N GLN A 838 5.35 13.59 3.26
CA GLN A 838 5.20 13.37 4.70
C GLN A 838 6.54 13.46 5.44
N GLU A 839 7.64 12.97 4.85
CA GLU A 839 8.97 13.09 5.44
C GLU A 839 9.51 14.53 5.49
N GLU A 840 9.42 15.30 4.40
CA GLU A 840 9.91 16.69 4.42
C GLU A 840 9.07 17.57 5.34
N VAL A 841 7.75 17.32 5.36
CA VAL A 841 6.83 17.96 6.30
C VAL A 841 7.14 17.54 7.74
N SER A 842 7.37 16.25 8.01
CA SER A 842 7.77 15.74 9.33
C SER A 842 9.07 16.34 9.82
N LYS A 843 10.09 16.46 8.96
CA LYS A 843 11.35 17.17 9.29
C LYS A 843 11.09 18.63 9.64
N ALA A 844 10.28 19.33 8.83
CA ALA A 844 10.02 20.76 9.01
C ALA A 844 9.18 21.07 10.25
N VAL A 845 8.13 20.27 10.52
CA VAL A 845 7.27 20.39 11.71
C VAL A 845 8.01 19.94 12.97
N SER A 846 8.87 18.90 12.91
CA SER A 846 9.71 18.50 14.04
C SER A 846 10.77 19.55 14.41
N ALA A 847 11.32 20.26 13.42
CA ALA A 847 12.25 21.36 13.65
C ALA A 847 11.55 22.67 14.08
N ASN A 848 10.31 22.88 13.64
CA ASN A 848 9.48 24.03 14.00
C ASN A 848 7.98 23.66 13.91
N PRO A 849 7.31 23.35 15.04
CA PRO A 849 5.89 22.96 15.02
C PRO A 849 4.96 24.00 14.38
N GLY A 850 5.31 25.29 14.48
CA GLY A 850 4.61 26.38 13.81
C GLY A 850 4.70 26.36 12.27
N MET A 851 5.46 25.42 11.68
CA MET A 851 5.42 25.14 10.25
C MET A 851 4.10 24.47 9.82
N ALA A 852 3.42 23.76 10.72
CA ALA A 852 2.17 23.07 10.39
C ALA A 852 1.07 24.07 9.98
N ALA A 853 0.86 25.10 10.80
CA ALA A 853 0.00 26.24 10.48
C ALA A 853 0.44 26.97 9.20
N GLY A 854 1.74 26.97 8.89
CA GLY A 854 2.29 27.53 7.65
C GLY A 854 1.81 26.78 6.41
N LEU A 855 1.92 25.44 6.41
CA LEU A 855 1.56 24.59 5.29
C LEU A 855 0.03 24.49 5.08
N VAL A 856 -0.74 24.38 6.16
CA VAL A 856 -2.22 24.43 6.10
C VAL A 856 -2.69 25.77 5.52
N ARG A 857 -2.13 26.90 5.99
CA ARG A 857 -2.42 28.23 5.44
C ARG A 857 -1.98 28.38 3.98
N LEU A 858 -0.83 27.83 3.60
CA LEU A 858 -0.34 27.90 2.23
C LEU A 858 -1.30 27.19 1.26
N HIS A 859 -1.87 26.04 1.64
CA HIS A 859 -2.87 25.33 0.84
C HIS A 859 -4.22 26.07 0.78
N PHE A 860 -4.68 26.64 1.90
CA PHE A 860 -5.88 27.51 1.91
C PHE A 860 -5.73 28.69 0.93
N HIS A 861 -4.59 29.39 0.98
CA HIS A 861 -4.36 30.57 0.15
C HIS A 861 -4.38 30.25 -1.36
N ASP A 862 -3.77 29.13 -1.76
CA ASP A 862 -3.83 28.61 -3.14
C ASP A 862 -5.28 28.39 -3.60
N CYS A 863 -6.01 27.55 -2.86
CA CYS A 863 -7.39 27.18 -3.17
C CYS A 863 -8.36 28.37 -3.23
N PHE A 864 -8.13 29.42 -2.43
CA PHE A 864 -9.03 30.57 -2.36
C PHE A 864 -8.79 31.64 -3.41
N VAL A 865 -7.58 31.82 -3.95
CA VAL A 865 -7.34 32.82 -5.02
C VAL A 865 -7.98 32.33 -6.32
N ARG A 866 -7.33 31.37 -7.00
CA ARG A 866 -7.72 30.90 -8.34
C ARG A 866 -8.32 29.49 -8.33
N GLY A 867 -7.91 28.67 -7.37
CA GLY A 867 -8.20 27.24 -7.27
C GLY A 867 -6.95 26.50 -6.78
N CYS A 868 -7.09 25.25 -6.35
CA CYS A 868 -5.97 24.46 -5.85
C CYS A 868 -5.08 23.97 -7.01
N ASP A 869 -4.34 24.88 -7.65
CA ASP A 869 -3.50 24.64 -8.82
C ASP A 869 -2.02 25.02 -8.61
N ALA A 870 -1.61 25.27 -7.36
CA ALA A 870 -0.27 25.71 -6.97
C ALA A 870 0.18 27.06 -7.59
N SER A 871 -0.75 27.91 -8.02
CA SER A 871 -0.46 29.29 -8.43
C SER A 871 0.20 30.10 -7.30
N VAL A 872 -0.08 29.80 -6.03
CA VAL A 872 0.57 30.45 -4.87
C VAL A 872 2.08 30.22 -4.78
N LEU A 873 2.61 29.21 -5.49
CA LEU A 873 4.04 28.86 -5.45
C LEU A 873 4.87 29.60 -6.52
N VAL A 874 4.23 30.21 -7.52
CA VAL A 874 4.91 30.93 -8.60
C VAL A 874 5.62 32.18 -8.06
N ASP A 875 6.84 32.43 -8.53
CA ASP A 875 7.60 33.65 -8.26
C ASP A 875 7.28 34.76 -9.28
N SER A 876 7.36 36.03 -8.87
CA SER A 876 7.15 37.17 -9.77
C SER A 876 8.12 37.19 -10.96
N ALA A 877 7.63 37.64 -12.11
CA ALA A 877 8.38 37.71 -13.37
C ALA A 877 8.37 39.13 -13.95
N SER A 878 9.22 39.38 -14.96
CA SER A 878 9.27 40.69 -15.62
C SER A 878 7.92 41.04 -16.27
N GLY A 879 7.21 42.02 -15.70
CA GLY A 879 5.89 42.45 -16.13
C GLY A 879 4.71 41.79 -15.41
N ASN A 880 4.93 40.88 -14.44
CA ASN A 880 3.86 40.28 -13.64
C ASN A 880 4.28 40.03 -12.18
N THR A 881 3.55 40.65 -11.23
CA THR A 881 3.66 40.33 -9.80
C THR A 881 2.82 39.10 -9.49
N ALA A 882 3.46 38.00 -9.07
CA ALA A 882 2.77 36.78 -8.67
C ALA A 882 1.98 36.99 -7.37
N GLU A 883 0.98 36.13 -7.12
CA GLU A 883 0.15 36.26 -5.91
C GLU A 883 0.94 36.06 -4.62
N LYS A 884 2.02 35.30 -4.67
CA LYS A 884 2.98 35.09 -3.58
C LYS A 884 3.46 36.40 -2.95
N ASP A 885 3.67 37.41 -3.79
CA ASP A 885 4.20 38.72 -3.40
C ASP A 885 3.09 39.76 -3.11
N ALA A 886 1.81 39.34 -3.14
CA ALA A 886 0.69 40.20 -2.76
C ALA A 886 0.67 40.46 -1.23
N PRO A 887 0.16 41.63 -0.76
CA PRO A 887 0.18 41.97 0.66
C PRO A 887 -0.36 40.89 1.62
N PRO A 888 -1.49 40.19 1.35
CA PRO A 888 -1.99 39.11 2.23
C PRO A 888 -1.05 37.89 2.32
N ASN A 889 -0.23 37.68 1.29
CA ASN A 889 0.58 36.49 1.08
C ASN A 889 2.03 36.66 1.55
N THR A 890 2.49 37.89 1.81
CA THR A 890 3.83 38.22 2.33
C THR A 890 4.26 37.48 3.60
N SER A 891 3.32 36.93 4.36
CA SER A 891 3.54 36.16 5.60
C SER A 891 3.36 34.63 5.45
N LEU A 892 3.24 34.13 4.21
CA LEU A 892 3.21 32.69 3.93
C LEU A 892 4.60 32.06 4.11
N ARG A 893 4.63 30.81 4.58
CA ARG A 893 5.84 30.02 4.85
C ARG A 893 5.61 28.55 4.56
N GLY A 894 6.68 27.75 4.57
CA GLY A 894 6.66 26.35 4.13
C GLY A 894 6.96 26.18 2.64
N PHE A 895 7.15 27.29 1.90
CA PHE A 895 7.61 27.30 0.51
C PHE A 895 8.84 26.41 0.27
N ASP A 896 9.82 26.46 1.16
CA ASP A 896 11.04 25.65 1.10
C ASP A 896 10.79 24.15 1.37
N VAL A 897 9.76 23.82 2.16
CA VAL A 897 9.33 22.44 2.43
C VAL A 897 8.69 21.85 1.17
N ILE A 898 7.84 22.63 0.49
CA ILE A 898 7.27 22.26 -0.81
C ILE A 898 8.38 22.10 -1.86
N ASP A 899 9.38 22.98 -1.90
CA ASP A 899 10.50 22.88 -2.85
C ASP A 899 11.41 21.67 -2.55
N LYS A 900 11.65 21.34 -1.27
CA LYS A 900 12.38 20.12 -0.86
C LYS A 900 11.62 18.85 -1.22
N ALA A 901 10.32 18.80 -0.90
CA ALA A 901 9.45 17.69 -1.26
C ALA A 901 9.44 17.53 -2.79
N LYS A 902 9.18 18.61 -3.53
CA LYS A 902 9.20 18.61 -4.99
C LYS A 902 10.54 18.15 -5.56
N SER A 903 11.67 18.66 -5.08
CA SER A 903 13.00 18.25 -5.54
C SER A 903 13.22 16.74 -5.35
N ARG A 904 12.85 16.19 -4.18
CA ARG A 904 12.89 14.73 -3.94
C ARG A 904 11.94 13.96 -4.85
N LEU A 905 10.74 14.47 -5.08
CA LEU A 905 9.74 13.87 -5.98
C LEU A 905 10.22 13.85 -7.42
N GLU A 906 10.78 14.95 -7.94
CA GLU A 906 11.36 14.98 -9.28
C GLU A 906 12.57 14.05 -9.43
N THR A 907 13.29 13.78 -8.33
CA THR A 907 14.37 12.79 -8.33
C THR A 907 13.83 11.35 -8.28
N ALA A 908 12.69 11.10 -7.64
CA ALA A 908 12.08 9.76 -7.51
C ALA A 908 11.10 9.39 -8.65
N CYS A 909 10.45 10.38 -9.26
CA CYS A 909 9.38 10.25 -10.24
C CYS A 909 9.20 11.56 -11.04
N PHE A 910 10.27 11.95 -11.76
CA PHE A 910 10.35 13.14 -12.61
C PHE A 910 9.09 13.40 -13.44
N GLY A 911 8.53 14.61 -13.34
CA GLY A 911 7.37 15.05 -14.10
C GLY A 911 6.04 14.38 -13.75
N VAL A 912 5.96 13.61 -12.66
CA VAL A 912 4.73 12.84 -12.30
C VAL A 912 3.82 13.58 -11.31
N VAL A 913 4.37 14.19 -10.25
CA VAL A 913 3.57 14.73 -9.14
C VAL A 913 3.39 16.24 -9.29
N SER A 914 2.15 16.71 -9.41
CA SER A 914 1.86 18.16 -9.50
C SER A 914 2.24 18.89 -8.21
N CYS A 915 2.77 20.11 -8.31
CA CYS A 915 3.00 20.97 -7.15
C CYS A 915 1.71 21.23 -6.35
N ALA A 916 0.55 21.26 -7.03
CA ALA A 916 -0.77 21.35 -6.41
C ALA A 916 -1.07 20.15 -5.48
N ASP A 917 -0.74 18.93 -5.89
CA ASP A 917 -0.87 17.76 -5.01
C ASP A 917 0.19 17.74 -3.90
N VAL A 918 1.44 18.19 -4.17
CA VAL A 918 2.46 18.34 -3.11
C VAL A 918 1.95 19.24 -1.98
N LEU A 919 1.30 20.34 -2.32
CA LEU A 919 0.74 21.28 -1.35
C LEU A 919 -0.47 20.70 -0.59
N ALA A 920 -1.36 19.98 -1.28
CA ALA A 920 -2.53 19.35 -0.66
C ALA A 920 -2.15 18.25 0.35
N PHE A 921 -1.21 17.36 -0.03
CA PHE A 921 -0.67 16.36 0.89
C PHE A 921 0.11 16.99 2.05
N ALA A 922 0.91 18.04 1.78
CA ALA A 922 1.68 18.70 2.82
C ALA A 922 0.81 19.36 3.90
N ALA A 923 -0.36 19.88 3.54
CA ALA A 923 -1.33 20.39 4.50
C ALA A 923 -1.93 19.28 5.39
N ARG A 924 -2.30 18.12 4.80
CA ARG A 924 -2.77 16.94 5.55
C ARG A 924 -1.72 16.45 6.53
N ASP A 925 -0.52 16.16 6.04
CA ASP A 925 0.54 15.54 6.83
C ASP A 925 0.99 16.47 7.97
N ALA A 926 1.02 17.78 7.71
CA ALA A 926 1.28 18.79 8.73
C ALA A 926 0.23 18.82 9.84
N LEU A 927 -1.07 18.73 9.49
CA LEU A 927 -2.18 18.72 10.44
C LEU A 927 -2.13 17.47 11.35
N ALA A 928 -1.85 16.30 10.76
CA ALA A 928 -1.76 15.04 11.49
C ALA A 928 -0.61 15.04 12.52
N LEU A 929 0.52 15.69 12.20
CA LEU A 929 1.67 15.81 13.10
C LEU A 929 1.41 16.69 14.34
N VAL A 930 0.45 17.62 14.27
CA VAL A 930 0.01 18.44 15.41
C VAL A 930 -1.27 17.92 16.10
N GLY A 931 -1.73 16.72 15.74
CA GLY A 931 -2.81 16.01 16.45
C GLY A 931 -4.22 16.15 15.86
N GLY A 932 -4.34 16.64 14.63
CA GLY A 932 -5.61 16.55 13.88
C GLY A 932 -5.82 15.18 13.24
N ASN A 933 -7.09 14.82 13.03
CA ASN A 933 -7.46 13.59 12.31
C ASN A 933 -6.77 13.50 10.94
N ALA A 934 -6.20 12.33 10.64
CA ALA A 934 -5.72 12.01 9.31
C ALA A 934 -6.92 11.81 8.37
N TYR A 935 -6.83 12.35 7.15
CA TYR A 935 -7.88 12.25 6.14
C TYR A 935 -7.31 11.92 4.77
N GLN A 936 -8.08 11.21 3.96
CA GLN A 936 -7.65 10.85 2.61
C GLN A 936 -7.70 12.07 1.69
N VAL A 937 -6.64 12.30 0.92
CA VAL A 937 -6.55 13.42 -0.04
C VAL A 937 -6.76 12.86 -1.45
N PRO A 938 -7.87 13.17 -2.13
CA PRO A 938 -8.00 12.93 -3.55
C PRO A 938 -6.95 13.76 -4.30
N ALA A 939 -6.18 13.13 -5.16
CA ALA A 939 -5.06 13.73 -5.90
C ALA A 939 -5.20 13.50 -7.42
N GLY A 940 -4.29 14.08 -8.20
CA GLY A 940 -4.38 14.15 -9.66
C GLY A 940 -4.61 15.56 -10.20
N ARG A 941 -4.31 16.58 -9.38
CA ARG A 941 -4.32 17.99 -9.78
C ARG A 941 -3.26 18.23 -10.88
N ARG A 942 -3.36 19.38 -11.52
CA ARG A 942 -2.40 19.92 -12.47
C ARG A 942 -2.06 21.34 -12.08
N ASP A 943 -0.84 21.72 -12.41
CA ASP A 943 -0.29 23.00 -12.02
C ASP A 943 -0.74 24.12 -12.96
N GLY A 944 -1.19 25.21 -12.36
CA GLY A 944 -1.53 26.47 -13.01
C GLY A 944 -0.32 27.16 -13.61
N ASN A 945 -0.56 27.92 -14.68
CA ASN A 945 0.42 28.70 -15.42
C ASN A 945 0.21 30.22 -15.30
N VAL A 946 -0.69 30.66 -14.42
CA VAL A 946 -0.94 32.07 -14.10
C VAL A 946 -0.93 32.21 -12.58
N SER A 947 -0.32 33.29 -12.09
CA SER A 947 -0.41 33.74 -10.71
C SER A 947 -0.34 35.26 -10.70
N SER A 948 -1.22 35.92 -9.94
CA SER A 948 -1.43 37.37 -10.05
C SER A 948 -1.75 37.98 -8.69
N ALA A 949 -0.95 38.96 -8.27
CA ALA A 949 -1.20 39.70 -7.03
C ALA A 949 -2.56 40.42 -7.01
N GLN A 950 -3.10 40.78 -8.19
CA GLN A 950 -4.40 41.46 -8.30
C GLN A 950 -5.56 40.52 -7.93
N GLU A 951 -5.43 39.21 -8.19
CA GLU A 951 -6.48 38.21 -7.94
C GLU A 951 -6.66 37.91 -6.44
N THR A 952 -5.70 38.27 -5.58
CA THR A 952 -5.81 38.07 -4.12
C THR A 952 -6.87 38.96 -3.45
N SER A 953 -7.21 40.09 -4.07
CA SER A 953 -8.08 41.10 -3.47
C SER A 953 -9.56 40.71 -3.60
N GLY A 954 -10.20 40.45 -2.45
CA GLY A 954 -11.61 40.02 -2.37
C GLY A 954 -11.82 38.50 -2.47
N ASN A 955 -10.79 37.73 -2.86
CA ASN A 955 -10.81 36.27 -2.80
C ASN A 955 -10.36 35.71 -1.44
N LEU A 956 -9.44 36.40 -0.75
CA LEU A 956 -8.98 36.02 0.59
C LEU A 956 -9.75 36.78 1.68
N PRO A 957 -10.20 36.12 2.76
CA PRO A 957 -10.91 36.78 3.86
C PRO A 957 -9.97 37.70 4.68
N PRO A 958 -10.33 38.98 4.88
CA PRO A 958 -9.55 39.86 5.76
C PRO A 958 -9.78 39.53 7.25
N PRO A 959 -8.81 39.79 8.15
CA PRO A 959 -8.95 39.55 9.59
C PRO A 959 -10.03 40.42 10.28
N SER A 960 -10.57 41.40 9.55
CA SER A 960 -11.67 42.28 9.95
C SER A 960 -13.03 41.91 9.33
N ALA A 961 -13.16 40.74 8.70
CA ALA A 961 -14.41 40.31 8.07
C ALA A 961 -15.51 40.04 9.11
N ASN A 962 -16.77 40.32 8.75
CA ASN A 962 -17.94 39.83 9.49
C ASN A 962 -18.50 38.53 8.87
N VAL A 963 -19.42 37.86 9.56
CA VAL A 963 -19.98 36.56 9.12
C VAL A 963 -20.66 36.63 7.75
N ALA A 964 -21.32 37.74 7.39
CA ALA A 964 -21.88 37.92 6.06
C ALA A 964 -20.80 37.97 4.96
N GLN A 965 -19.67 38.63 5.22
CA GLN A 965 -18.52 38.67 4.31
C GLN A 965 -17.81 37.31 4.23
N LEU A 966 -17.66 36.60 5.35
CA LEU A 966 -17.12 35.23 5.37
C LEU A 966 -18.01 34.28 4.57
N ASN A 967 -19.32 34.30 4.80
CA ASN A 967 -20.30 33.53 4.02
C ASN A 967 -20.25 33.86 2.52
N GLN A 968 -20.07 35.14 2.15
CA GLN A 968 -19.92 35.53 0.74
C GLN A 968 -18.64 34.96 0.12
N ILE A 969 -17.51 35.05 0.80
CA ILE A 969 -16.20 34.59 0.30
C ILE A 969 -16.18 33.06 0.21
N PHE A 970 -16.52 32.34 1.29
CA PHE A 970 -16.56 30.87 1.30
C PHE A 970 -17.65 30.31 0.37
N GLY A 971 -18.83 30.94 0.34
CA GLY A 971 -19.92 30.59 -0.57
C GLY A 971 -19.53 30.76 -2.05
N SER A 972 -18.70 31.75 -2.39
CA SER A 972 -18.18 31.91 -3.77
C SER A 972 -17.30 30.73 -4.23
N LYS A 973 -16.79 29.93 -3.29
CA LYS A 973 -15.99 28.72 -3.53
C LYS A 973 -16.81 27.42 -3.32
N GLY A 974 -18.13 27.53 -3.14
CA GLY A 974 -19.03 26.38 -2.93
C GLY A 974 -19.00 25.78 -1.53
N LEU A 975 -18.40 26.47 -0.55
CA LEU A 975 -18.37 26.06 0.85
C LEU A 975 -19.59 26.62 1.60
N THR A 976 -20.13 25.82 2.52
CA THR A 976 -21.26 26.20 3.38
C THR A 976 -20.79 27.03 4.57
N GLN A 977 -21.73 27.67 5.26
CA GLN A 977 -21.45 28.34 6.54
C GLN A 977 -20.88 27.37 7.59
N ALA A 978 -21.34 26.11 7.62
CA ALA A 978 -20.85 25.12 8.57
C ALA A 978 -19.39 24.72 8.27
N GLU A 979 -19.06 24.53 6.99
CA GLU A 979 -17.68 24.27 6.54
C GLU A 979 -16.76 25.48 6.76
N MET A 980 -17.29 26.71 6.67
CA MET A 980 -16.56 27.94 7.00
C MET A 980 -16.21 28.02 8.49
N VAL A 981 -17.17 27.74 9.39
CA VAL A 981 -16.92 27.72 10.85
C VAL A 981 -15.96 26.60 11.23
N ALA A 982 -16.03 25.44 10.57
CA ALA A 982 -15.07 24.36 10.74
C ALA A 982 -13.67 24.80 10.28
N LEU A 983 -13.50 25.25 9.03
CA LEU A 983 -12.19 25.67 8.50
C LEU A 983 -11.56 26.85 9.26
N SER A 984 -12.37 27.74 9.87
CA SER A 984 -11.86 28.78 10.77
C SER A 984 -11.08 28.21 11.96
N GLY A 985 -11.39 26.97 12.38
CA GLY A 985 -10.65 26.22 13.39
C GLY A 985 -9.18 25.94 13.06
N ALA A 986 -8.73 26.16 11.82
CA ALA A 986 -7.30 26.19 11.48
C ALA A 986 -6.50 27.18 12.34
N HIS A 987 -7.15 28.20 12.87
CA HIS A 987 -6.57 29.19 13.78
C HIS A 987 -6.23 28.66 15.19
N THR A 988 -6.54 27.40 15.51
CA THR A 988 -6.03 26.76 16.75
C THR A 988 -4.51 26.54 16.73
N ILE A 989 -3.88 26.59 15.55
CA ILE A 989 -2.42 26.49 15.41
C ILE A 989 -1.80 27.76 14.78
N GLY A 990 -0.60 28.11 15.24
CA GLY A 990 0.22 29.17 14.65
C GLY A 990 0.10 30.54 15.31
N VAL A 991 0.43 31.57 14.52
CA VAL A 991 0.68 32.95 14.99
C VAL A 991 0.19 33.96 13.97
N SER A 992 -0.18 35.16 14.44
CA SER A 992 -0.53 36.32 13.62
C SER A 992 0.29 37.54 14.02
N HIS A 993 0.52 38.47 13.09
CA HIS A 993 1.23 39.71 13.35
C HIS A 993 0.29 40.74 14.00
N CYS A 994 0.82 41.57 14.91
CA CYS A 994 0.06 42.65 15.54
C CYS A 994 -0.72 43.53 14.53
N SER A 995 -0.16 43.76 13.34
CA SER A 995 -0.77 44.55 12.27
C SER A 995 -2.09 43.99 11.74
N SER A 996 -2.37 42.70 11.92
CA SER A 996 -3.64 42.05 11.51
C SER A 996 -4.79 42.30 12.49
N PHE A 997 -4.52 42.71 13.73
CA PHE A 997 -5.54 42.95 14.76
C PHE A 997 -5.35 44.25 15.56
N SER A 998 -4.34 45.08 15.26
CA SER A 998 -4.03 46.33 15.98
C SER A 998 -5.19 47.33 16.00
N ASN A 999 -6.04 47.34 14.97
CA ASN A 999 -7.26 48.13 14.94
C ASN A 999 -8.24 47.77 16.09
N ARG A 1000 -8.24 46.53 16.59
CA ARG A 1000 -9.04 46.11 17.76
C ARG A 1000 -8.49 46.68 19.07
N LEU A 1001 -7.18 46.88 19.15
CA LEU A 1001 -6.50 47.39 20.34
C LEU A 1001 -6.49 48.92 20.40
N TYR A 1002 -6.43 49.61 19.25
CA TYR A 1002 -6.06 51.02 19.14
C TYR A 1002 -6.87 51.85 18.13
N SER A 1003 -8.15 51.50 17.88
CA SER A 1003 -8.99 52.20 16.90
C SER A 1003 -9.08 53.71 17.12
N SER A 1004 -8.83 54.48 16.06
CA SER A 1004 -8.89 55.95 16.06
C SER A 1004 -10.14 56.45 15.31
N GLY A 1005 -11.00 57.21 16.00
CA GLY A 1005 -12.23 57.77 15.45
C GLY A 1005 -13.08 58.46 16.54
N PRO A 1006 -14.35 58.85 16.24
CA PRO A 1006 -15.24 59.41 17.26
C PRO A 1006 -15.61 58.42 18.38
N ASN A 1007 -15.50 57.11 18.11
CA ASN A 1007 -15.60 56.03 19.09
C ASN A 1007 -14.20 55.47 19.41
N ALA A 1008 -13.23 56.34 19.73
CA ALA A 1008 -11.86 55.90 20.04
C ALA A 1008 -11.83 55.00 21.30
N GLY A 1009 -11.31 53.79 21.16
CA GLY A 1009 -11.30 52.80 22.24
C GLY A 1009 -10.79 51.43 21.80
N GLN A 1010 -10.68 50.54 22.79
CA GLN A 1010 -10.46 49.11 22.59
C GLN A 1010 -11.77 48.45 22.13
N ASP A 1011 -11.68 47.39 21.34
CA ASP A 1011 -12.84 46.60 20.88
C ASP A 1011 -13.64 46.08 22.09
N PRO A 1012 -14.91 46.52 22.29
CA PRO A 1012 -15.70 46.19 23.47
C PRO A 1012 -16.17 44.72 23.49
N THR A 1013 -15.90 43.95 22.43
CA THR A 1013 -16.14 42.50 22.40
C THR A 1013 -14.99 41.66 22.98
N MET A 1014 -13.87 42.28 23.37
CA MET A 1014 -12.70 41.57 23.90
C MET A 1014 -12.69 41.53 25.44
N ASP A 1015 -12.26 40.40 26.01
CA ASP A 1015 -11.97 40.29 27.45
C ASP A 1015 -10.89 41.33 27.86
N PRO A 1016 -11.18 42.25 28.81
CA PRO A 1016 -10.22 43.27 29.24
C PRO A 1016 -8.88 42.72 29.74
N SER A 1017 -8.85 41.51 30.34
CA SER A 1017 -7.59 40.92 30.79
C SER A 1017 -6.72 40.44 29.61
N TYR A 1018 -7.35 39.92 28.56
CA TYR A 1018 -6.68 39.56 27.31
C TYR A 1018 -6.22 40.80 26.53
N VAL A 1019 -7.01 41.89 26.49
CA VAL A 1019 -6.57 43.16 25.91
C VAL A 1019 -5.33 43.71 26.63
N SER A 1020 -5.27 43.60 27.96
CA SER A 1020 -4.07 43.95 28.74
C SER A 1020 -2.85 43.09 28.37
N ALA A 1021 -3.03 41.79 28.13
CA ALA A 1021 -1.95 40.91 27.68
C ALA A 1021 -1.50 41.16 26.23
N LEU A 1022 -2.43 41.51 25.33
CA LEU A 1022 -2.13 41.82 23.93
C LEU A 1022 -1.45 43.18 23.76
N THR A 1023 -1.89 44.20 24.50
CA THR A 1023 -1.29 45.56 24.42
C THR A 1023 0.14 45.61 24.96
N GLN A 1024 0.56 44.64 25.79
CA GLN A 1024 1.95 44.44 26.19
C GLN A 1024 2.80 43.79 25.07
N GLN A 1025 2.23 42.84 24.33
CA GLN A 1025 2.92 42.14 23.22
C GLN A 1025 2.96 42.95 21.92
N CYS A 1026 1.99 43.86 21.72
CA CYS A 1026 1.80 44.64 20.50
C CYS A 1026 1.68 46.16 20.77
N PRO A 1027 2.72 46.86 21.30
CA PRO A 1027 2.60 48.27 21.65
C PRO A 1027 2.21 49.18 20.47
N GLN A 1028 1.35 50.18 20.73
CA GLN A 1028 0.74 51.06 19.71
C GLN A 1028 1.73 51.73 18.74
N GLN A 1029 2.93 52.08 19.20
CA GLN A 1029 3.99 52.70 18.37
C GLN A 1029 4.66 51.73 17.39
N GLN A 1030 4.45 50.42 17.57
CA GLN A 1030 5.05 49.34 16.77
C GLN A 1030 3.99 48.55 16.01
N SER A 1031 2.75 48.45 16.52
CA SER A 1031 1.68 47.59 16.02
C SER A 1031 1.15 47.91 14.60
N SER A 1032 1.65 48.98 13.96
CA SER A 1032 1.31 49.39 12.60
C SER A 1032 2.42 49.09 11.57
N THR A 1033 3.59 48.59 11.98
CA THR A 1033 4.69 48.25 11.07
C THR A 1033 4.67 46.76 10.68
N ALA A 1034 5.26 46.42 9.53
CA ALA A 1034 5.48 45.02 9.13
C ALA A 1034 6.48 44.28 10.05
N THR A 1035 7.23 45.01 10.87
CA THR A 1035 8.16 44.48 11.90
C THR A 1035 7.50 44.28 13.27
N ALA A 1036 6.19 44.49 13.39
CA ALA A 1036 5.47 44.25 14.62
C ALA A 1036 5.49 42.77 15.03
N GLY A 1037 5.41 42.52 16.34
CA GLY A 1037 5.50 41.19 16.94
C GLY A 1037 4.49 40.17 16.41
N MET A 1038 4.83 38.90 16.58
CA MET A 1038 3.91 37.78 16.35
C MET A 1038 3.28 37.36 17.67
N VAL A 1039 1.97 37.17 17.68
CA VAL A 1039 1.20 36.66 18.82
C VAL A 1039 0.59 35.30 18.42
N PRO A 1040 0.60 34.29 19.31
CA PRO A 1040 -0.12 33.04 19.11
C PRO A 1040 -1.60 33.25 18.77
N MET A 1041 -2.13 32.54 17.76
CA MET A 1041 -3.56 32.56 17.44
C MET A 1041 -4.38 31.89 18.55
N ASP A 1042 -3.86 30.79 19.07
CA ASP A 1042 -4.28 30.19 20.33
C ASP A 1042 -3.25 30.49 21.44
N ALA A 1043 -3.70 31.01 22.59
CA ALA A 1043 -2.81 31.41 23.69
C ALA A 1043 -2.43 30.26 24.66
N VAL A 1044 -2.99 29.05 24.49
CA VAL A 1044 -2.82 27.89 25.38
C VAL A 1044 -2.13 26.73 24.65
N THR A 1045 -2.57 26.41 23.43
CA THR A 1045 -2.14 25.24 22.66
C THR A 1045 -1.68 25.55 21.21
N PRO A 1046 -0.90 26.61 20.93
CA PRO A 1046 -0.61 27.11 19.56
C PRO A 1046 0.12 26.17 18.58
N ASN A 1047 0.49 24.96 19.02
CA ASN A 1047 1.14 23.93 18.20
C ASN A 1047 0.40 22.58 18.28
N ALA A 1048 -0.83 22.54 18.78
CA ALA A 1048 -1.70 21.37 18.80
C ALA A 1048 -3.04 21.70 18.12
N PHE A 1049 -3.60 20.73 17.39
CA PHE A 1049 -4.85 20.90 16.68
C PHE A 1049 -6.03 20.39 17.52
N ASP A 1050 -6.54 21.26 18.39
CA ASP A 1050 -7.61 20.94 19.35
C ASP A 1050 -8.73 22.01 19.33
N THR A 1051 -9.64 21.95 20.31
CA THR A 1051 -10.84 22.79 20.36
C THR A 1051 -10.64 24.13 21.07
N ASN A 1052 -9.43 24.43 21.57
CA ASN A 1052 -9.19 25.58 22.43
C ASN A 1052 -9.39 26.93 21.71
N TYR A 1053 -9.21 27.00 20.38
CA TYR A 1053 -9.61 28.16 19.57
C TYR A 1053 -11.07 28.56 19.78
N TYR A 1054 -11.99 27.59 19.76
CA TYR A 1054 -13.41 27.87 20.00
C TYR A 1054 -13.68 28.23 21.47
N ALA A 1055 -12.96 27.61 22.41
CA ALA A 1055 -13.04 27.99 23.83
C ALA A 1055 -12.54 29.41 24.08
N ALA A 1056 -11.49 29.85 23.38
CA ALA A 1056 -10.98 31.23 23.40
C ALA A 1056 -12.02 32.20 22.82
N ILE A 1057 -12.65 31.88 21.68
CA ILE A 1057 -13.75 32.69 21.12
C ILE A 1057 -14.89 32.84 22.14
N VAL A 1058 -15.36 31.74 22.73
CA VAL A 1058 -16.43 31.75 23.76
C VAL A 1058 -16.03 32.54 25.02
N ALA A 1059 -14.74 32.59 25.35
CA ALA A 1059 -14.19 33.43 26.41
C ALA A 1059 -13.99 34.91 26.03
N ASN A 1060 -14.45 35.35 24.85
CA ASN A 1060 -14.19 36.69 24.28
C ASN A 1060 -12.69 36.99 24.05
N ARG A 1061 -11.95 35.97 23.60
CA ARG A 1061 -10.49 35.97 23.36
C ARG A 1061 -10.11 35.50 21.95
N GLY A 1062 -11.03 35.46 20.99
CA GLY A 1062 -10.66 35.33 19.58
C GLY A 1062 -9.71 36.48 19.19
N LEU A 1063 -8.62 36.21 18.47
CA LEU A 1063 -7.58 37.21 18.21
C LEU A 1063 -7.98 38.18 17.09
N LEU A 1064 -8.51 37.67 15.98
CA LEU A 1064 -9.00 38.49 14.87
C LEU A 1064 -10.47 38.87 15.09
N SER A 1065 -10.93 39.95 14.45
CA SER A 1065 -12.36 40.31 14.52
C SER A 1065 -13.22 39.28 13.78
N SER A 1066 -12.69 38.67 12.72
CA SER A 1066 -13.33 37.55 12.02
C SER A 1066 -13.59 36.34 12.91
N ASP A 1067 -12.68 36.03 13.84
CA ASP A 1067 -12.85 34.93 14.80
C ASP A 1067 -13.98 35.25 15.79
N GLN A 1068 -13.91 36.43 16.42
CA GLN A 1068 -14.88 36.83 17.45
C GLN A 1068 -16.29 37.07 16.85
N ALA A 1069 -16.38 37.43 15.58
CA ALA A 1069 -17.65 37.57 14.85
C ALA A 1069 -18.44 36.25 14.76
N LEU A 1070 -17.77 35.09 14.76
CA LEU A 1070 -18.43 33.77 14.72
C LEU A 1070 -19.30 33.49 15.95
N LEU A 1071 -19.03 34.15 17.09
CA LEU A 1071 -19.87 34.09 18.30
C LEU A 1071 -20.97 35.17 18.31
N ALA A 1072 -20.71 36.31 17.67
CA ALA A 1072 -21.64 37.43 17.64
C ALA A 1072 -22.84 37.21 16.69
N ASP A 1073 -22.68 36.37 15.66
CA ASP A 1073 -23.75 36.00 14.74
C ASP A 1073 -24.52 34.76 15.24
N GLN A 1074 -25.85 34.89 15.33
CA GLN A 1074 -26.75 33.84 15.82
C GLN A 1074 -26.73 32.56 14.96
N THR A 1075 -26.33 32.66 13.69
CA THR A 1075 -26.29 31.52 12.76
C THR A 1075 -25.04 30.65 12.94
N THR A 1076 -23.93 31.19 13.46
CA THR A 1076 -22.67 30.46 13.69
C THR A 1076 -22.41 30.13 15.16
N ALA A 1077 -22.94 30.91 16.10
CA ALA A 1077 -22.63 30.80 17.53
C ALA A 1077 -22.91 29.40 18.11
N ALA A 1078 -23.97 28.71 17.67
CA ALA A 1078 -24.32 27.37 18.13
C ALA A 1078 -23.25 26.31 17.78
N GLN A 1079 -22.64 26.41 16.58
CA GLN A 1079 -21.59 25.50 16.14
C GLN A 1079 -20.25 25.82 16.82
N VAL A 1080 -19.91 27.10 16.98
CA VAL A 1080 -18.76 27.57 17.77
C VAL A 1080 -18.82 27.01 19.20
N VAL A 1081 -19.95 27.15 19.88
CA VAL A 1081 -20.16 26.58 21.22
C VAL A 1081 -20.10 25.05 21.19
N GLY A 1082 -20.71 24.40 20.19
CA GLY A 1082 -20.70 22.95 20.03
C GLY A 1082 -19.30 22.34 19.95
N TYR A 1083 -18.38 22.96 19.20
CA TYR A 1083 -17.01 22.45 19.05
C TYR A 1083 -16.16 22.57 20.31
N THR A 1084 -16.43 23.52 21.22
CA THR A 1084 -15.60 23.74 22.43
C THR A 1084 -15.28 22.46 23.22
N ASN A 1085 -16.25 21.55 23.32
CA ASN A 1085 -16.17 20.30 24.10
C ASN A 1085 -16.37 19.04 23.22
N ASN A 1086 -16.29 19.16 21.90
CA ASN A 1086 -16.50 18.05 20.96
C ASN A 1086 -15.37 17.98 19.91
N PRO A 1087 -14.19 17.48 20.30
CA PRO A 1087 -13.03 17.38 19.40
C PRO A 1087 -13.30 16.43 18.22
N ASP A 1088 -14.03 15.35 18.43
CA ASP A 1088 -14.29 14.34 17.39
C ASP A 1088 -15.14 14.93 16.24
N SER A 1089 -16.20 15.67 16.57
CA SER A 1089 -17.00 16.39 15.57
C SER A 1089 -16.18 17.48 14.89
N PHE A 1090 -15.45 18.31 15.64
CA PHE A 1090 -14.61 19.36 15.07
C PHE A 1090 -13.60 18.80 14.07
N GLN A 1091 -12.81 17.81 14.46
CA GLN A 1091 -11.77 17.25 13.60
C GLN A 1091 -12.35 16.46 12.42
N SER A 1092 -13.52 15.82 12.56
CA SER A 1092 -14.25 15.18 11.46
C SER A 1092 -14.75 16.21 10.43
N ASP A 1093 -15.43 17.26 10.90
CA ASP A 1093 -15.99 18.30 10.03
C ASP A 1093 -14.88 19.11 9.34
N PHE A 1094 -13.79 19.39 10.06
CA PHE A 1094 -12.59 20.03 9.50
C PHE A 1094 -11.95 19.18 8.40
N ALA A 1095 -11.77 17.87 8.63
CA ALA A 1095 -11.24 16.94 7.63
C ALA A 1095 -12.12 16.90 6.37
N ALA A 1096 -13.43 16.79 6.52
CA ALA A 1096 -14.38 16.82 5.40
C ALA A 1096 -14.32 18.15 4.63
N ALA A 1097 -14.29 19.28 5.35
CA ALA A 1097 -14.19 20.61 4.77
C ALA A 1097 -12.83 20.84 4.06
N MET A 1098 -11.72 20.29 4.58
CA MET A 1098 -10.40 20.33 3.92
C MET A 1098 -10.37 19.52 2.62
N VAL A 1099 -10.98 18.33 2.58
CA VAL A 1099 -11.10 17.54 1.34
C VAL A 1099 -11.93 18.26 0.28
N LYS A 1100 -13.04 18.90 0.69
CA LYS A 1100 -13.87 19.71 -0.19
C LYS A 1100 -13.14 20.98 -0.66
N MET A 1101 -12.46 21.68 0.24
CA MET A 1101 -11.63 22.85 -0.08
C MET A 1101 -10.54 22.50 -1.08
N GLY A 1102 -9.82 21.39 -0.87
CA GLY A 1102 -8.80 20.88 -1.79
C GLY A 1102 -9.31 20.51 -3.18
N SER A 1103 -10.63 20.56 -3.42
CA SER A 1103 -11.27 20.31 -4.72
C SER A 1103 -11.74 21.60 -5.42
N ILE A 1104 -11.54 22.79 -4.83
CA ILE A 1104 -11.90 24.08 -5.42
C ILE A 1104 -11.03 24.36 -6.65
N GLY A 1105 -11.66 24.64 -7.80
CA GLY A 1105 -10.98 25.18 -9.00
C GLY A 1105 -9.88 24.30 -9.60
N VAL A 1106 -9.83 23.00 -9.25
CA VAL A 1106 -8.73 22.11 -9.63
C VAL A 1106 -8.63 21.90 -11.14
N LEU A 1107 -7.41 22.01 -11.66
CA LEU A 1107 -7.07 21.63 -13.02
C LEU A 1107 -6.79 20.13 -13.07
N THR A 1108 -7.33 19.39 -14.04
CA THR A 1108 -7.01 17.96 -14.25
C THR A 1108 -6.83 17.63 -15.72
N GLY A 1109 -6.24 16.46 -16.02
CA GLY A 1109 -5.97 16.01 -17.40
C GLY A 1109 -5.05 17.00 -18.14
N ASN A 1110 -5.60 17.63 -19.18
CA ASN A 1110 -4.89 18.59 -20.05
C ASN A 1110 -5.19 20.08 -19.67
N ALA A 1111 -5.92 20.34 -18.59
CA ALA A 1111 -6.30 21.71 -18.20
C ALA A 1111 -5.17 22.51 -17.50
N GLY A 1112 -4.05 21.87 -17.19
CA GLY A 1112 -2.86 22.46 -16.59
C GLY A 1112 -1.63 21.60 -16.87
N THR A 1113 -0.51 21.92 -16.21
CA THR A 1113 0.79 21.27 -16.44
C THR A 1113 1.22 20.37 -15.27
N ILE A 1114 2.41 19.79 -15.34
CA ILE A 1114 3.16 19.38 -14.15
C ILE A 1114 4.49 20.13 -14.23
N ARG A 1115 4.71 21.10 -13.35
CA ARG A 1115 5.96 21.86 -13.30
C ARG A 1115 7.03 21.02 -12.62
N THR A 1116 8.25 20.99 -13.15
CA THR A 1116 9.39 20.34 -12.46
C THR A 1116 9.93 21.20 -11.31
N ASN A 1117 9.72 22.52 -11.35
CA ASN A 1117 10.04 23.46 -10.29
C ASN A 1117 8.80 24.31 -9.97
N CYS A 1118 8.33 24.28 -8.71
CA CYS A 1118 7.11 24.98 -8.29
C CYS A 1118 7.23 26.52 -8.30
N ARG A 1119 8.43 27.08 -8.50
CA ARG A 1119 8.67 28.53 -8.59
C ARG A 1119 8.38 29.13 -9.96
N VAL A 1120 8.51 28.35 -11.04
CA VAL A 1120 8.55 28.89 -12.41
C VAL A 1120 7.50 28.27 -13.32
N VAL A 1121 6.93 29.09 -14.20
CA VAL A 1121 6.15 28.64 -15.36
C VAL A 1121 7.09 28.53 -16.55
N SER A 1122 6.97 27.44 -17.32
CA SER A 1122 7.82 27.10 -18.48
C SER A 1122 7.33 27.73 -19.78
#